data_AF-A0A418Y976-F1
#
_entry.id   AF-A0A418Y976-F1
#
_cell.length_a   1.000
_cell.length_b   1.000
_cell.length_c   1.000
_cell.angle_alpha   90.00
_cell.angle_beta   90.00
_cell.angle_gamma   90.00
#
_symmetry.space_group_name_H-M   'P 1'
#
loop_
_entity.id
_entity.type
_entity.pdbx_description
1 polymer ?
#
loop_
_entity_poly.entity_id
_entity_poly.type
_entity_poly.pdbx_seq_one_letter_code
_entity_poly.pdbx_strand_id
1 'polypeptide(L)'
;QLVSRVKQSGFNLTPKKVFDAPVLSLLAQQMEQSQFIKADQKPLIGEALLLPLQQVFSRQYGVANANQYLQFSLPQALDSQALQQAIALVVKHHDSLRMQQQSNGQIYYVAPEQGNFYFSIHPEADLDHLNRQVDLTLACTLAVLYQENSQVYDNAAMITLVAHHMVVDAYSWRIILADLQTCYQQIKAGTKVAFPRKTHTLNDWQNALSQWSVTAPAWLSQSSHSPLFNQALGQQILTRQVSFDAVQVASWQAQSQTYARLTLEELLLLAVTETLFNRSGQSHCTIYKESHGRFGESFDLDLSQTTGWFTSAYPLTFASQTSLALQVKELKAKSRAVELGGIAYSAQQLQHGVIQSAKDCLFNFLGQVPAHSNWQLLDSGLWRDDTIVADAAVVVNAALEQGQLKVEFEFAATCFSDLEADSFSSQFTESLAEIDNFMALNPAIVTPEDVMAEVSQAELDKLDQNVSDILPATALQQGLVFHSQLRQGSNYINQVCLPMTQLDPVRLQQAWQTLLTRHDTLRAYFAALLGSERVVIAKELSLPWQQHDFTAPSDDTQGDPNERLEKLKQRRVSDGFDLYQGPLWRVDLAQLSADDYACVFTLHHVLMDGWSSGVLFGELLRSYHQQSLPSAVQYAEYLKWLEQQDMAHSLEYWQGYVSQIKAPSLLAEERGSQTNKHGQQRHKVVFSETELAAFNQGLKQHHLTLNTLMQGAWVKTLGQLLNQPQVVFANTVAGRPPALEQANNMVGLFINTLPMVVNQSQSEGWVNWLQQIQQQGVAQREHDFVSLAEIQALANWGSNSLFDTLMVFENYPMDFSQLAAGPNDLQIGEPSSQEQTHYPLTLAIFPSTQLHVDFAYDASRFEGDFIEQVAQLFVHHCQQLFAQMDSSAASYAPLPQAQLDSLASFNPTSAAYQSSQMFSDLVDQQAAQRPEAIALVHGKRRV
;
A
#
# COMPACT_ATOMS: atom_id res chain seq x y z
N GLN A 1 17.34 4.33 -17.00
CA GLN A 1 18.67 3.67 -17.07
C GLN A 1 19.09 3.01 -15.76
N LEU A 2 18.82 3.62 -14.59
CA LEU A 2 19.20 3.10 -13.28
C LEU A 2 18.77 1.65 -13.03
N VAL A 3 17.47 1.35 -13.11
CA VAL A 3 16.89 0.00 -12.90
C VAL A 3 17.60 -1.08 -13.71
N SER A 4 17.72 -0.90 -15.02
CA SER A 4 18.35 -1.89 -15.91
C SER A 4 19.83 -2.12 -15.57
N ARG A 5 20.60 -1.06 -15.21
CA ARG A 5 22.01 -1.20 -14.79
C ARG A 5 22.17 -1.84 -13.42
N VAL A 6 21.24 -1.57 -12.51
CA VAL A 6 21.17 -2.21 -11.18
C VAL A 6 20.88 -3.70 -11.32
N LYS A 7 19.94 -4.07 -12.20
CA LYS A 7 19.65 -5.46 -12.58
C LYS A 7 20.85 -6.19 -13.17
N GLN A 8 21.60 -5.54 -14.07
CA GLN A 8 22.86 -6.09 -14.60
C GLN A 8 23.94 -6.33 -13.52
N SER A 9 23.88 -5.58 -12.42
CA SER A 9 24.79 -5.72 -11.29
C SER A 9 24.36 -6.81 -10.30
N GLY A 10 23.26 -7.54 -10.59
CA GLY A 10 22.76 -8.64 -9.78
C GLY A 10 21.74 -8.25 -8.72
N PHE A 11 21.12 -7.08 -8.83
CA PHE A 11 20.20 -6.55 -7.83
C PHE A 11 18.84 -6.17 -8.45
N ASN A 12 17.75 -6.40 -7.73
CA ASN A 12 16.41 -6.05 -8.20
C ASN A 12 16.05 -4.63 -7.75
N LEU A 13 15.55 -3.83 -8.70
CA LEU A 13 15.03 -2.50 -8.47
C LEU A 13 13.94 -2.25 -9.53
N THR A 14 12.72 -1.87 -9.14
CA THR A 14 11.63 -1.62 -10.10
C THR A 14 11.54 -0.13 -10.43
N PRO A 15 11.00 0.26 -11.61
CA PRO A 15 10.77 1.67 -11.92
C PRO A 15 9.90 2.36 -10.87
N LYS A 16 8.88 1.66 -10.36
CA LYS A 16 8.02 2.11 -9.26
C LYS A 16 8.82 2.46 -8.00
N LYS A 17 9.69 1.56 -7.52
CA LYS A 17 10.58 1.83 -6.37
C LYS A 17 11.48 3.07 -6.59
N VAL A 18 11.91 3.33 -7.83
CA VAL A 18 12.70 4.52 -8.17
C VAL A 18 11.90 5.82 -8.09
N PHE A 19 10.63 5.80 -8.50
CA PHE A 19 9.76 6.97 -8.41
C PHE A 19 9.24 7.20 -6.98
N ASP A 20 8.96 6.12 -6.24
CA ASP A 20 8.44 6.18 -4.87
C ASP A 20 9.52 6.64 -3.87
N ALA A 21 10.81 6.40 -4.16
CA ALA A 21 11.93 6.78 -3.30
C ALA A 21 13.12 7.35 -4.10
N PRO A 22 13.06 8.62 -4.57
CA PRO A 22 14.09 9.21 -5.46
C PRO A 22 15.45 9.50 -4.78
N VAL A 23 15.68 9.00 -3.55
CA VAL A 23 16.92 9.18 -2.80
C VAL A 23 17.79 7.93 -2.92
N LEU A 24 19.01 8.09 -3.46
CA LEU A 24 19.94 6.99 -3.74
C LEU A 24 20.22 6.07 -2.55
N SER A 25 20.28 6.61 -1.33
CA SER A 25 20.51 5.82 -0.11
C SER A 25 19.34 4.90 0.24
N LEU A 26 18.10 5.33 -0.02
CA LEU A 26 16.89 4.53 0.19
C LEU A 26 16.78 3.46 -0.90
N LEU A 27 17.07 3.80 -2.15
CA LEU A 27 17.11 2.84 -3.25
C LEU A 27 18.13 1.72 -3.00
N ALA A 28 19.31 2.05 -2.48
CA ALA A 28 20.34 1.07 -2.15
C ALA A 28 19.92 0.10 -1.02
N GLN A 29 19.08 0.54 -0.07
CA GLN A 29 18.54 -0.30 1.00
C GLN A 29 17.43 -1.23 0.51
N GLN A 30 16.67 -0.81 -0.51
CA GLN A 30 15.59 -1.58 -1.14
C GLN A 30 16.09 -2.52 -2.25
N MET A 31 17.40 -2.53 -2.51
CA MET A 31 18.03 -3.40 -3.49
C MET A 31 18.18 -4.82 -2.93
N GLU A 32 17.32 -5.71 -3.39
CA GLU A 32 17.42 -7.14 -3.10
C GLU A 32 18.36 -7.83 -4.09
N GLN A 33 19.02 -8.90 -3.66
CA GLN A 33 19.82 -9.71 -4.57
C GLN A 33 18.89 -10.50 -5.51
N SER A 34 19.10 -10.34 -6.81
CA SER A 34 18.22 -10.86 -7.86
C SER A 34 18.23 -12.40 -7.90
N GLN A 35 17.07 -13.04 -7.68
CA GLN A 35 16.86 -14.50 -7.82
C GLN A 35 16.39 -14.91 -9.23
N PHE A 36 16.72 -14.16 -10.29
CA PHE A 36 16.18 -14.47 -11.62
C PHE A 36 16.77 -15.74 -12.26
N ILE A 37 15.93 -16.45 -13.00
CA ILE A 37 16.30 -17.52 -13.91
C ILE A 37 17.28 -16.94 -14.95
N LYS A 38 18.44 -17.58 -15.11
CA LYS A 38 19.47 -17.13 -16.06
C LYS A 38 18.99 -17.41 -17.50
N ALA A 39 18.81 -16.36 -18.29
CA ALA A 39 18.58 -16.49 -19.73
C ALA A 39 19.72 -17.26 -20.42
N ASP A 40 19.39 -18.01 -21.47
CA ASP A 40 20.39 -18.73 -22.26
C ASP A 40 21.32 -17.73 -22.97
N GLN A 41 22.63 -17.94 -22.82
CA GLN A 41 23.65 -17.07 -23.39
C GLN A 41 24.10 -17.55 -24.79
N LYS A 42 23.59 -18.69 -25.27
CA LYS A 42 23.86 -19.15 -26.63
C LYS A 42 23.24 -18.22 -27.68
N PRO A 43 23.82 -18.13 -28.89
CA PRO A 43 23.17 -17.46 -30.01
C PRO A 43 21.84 -18.14 -30.33
N LEU A 44 20.79 -17.34 -30.53
CA LEU A 44 19.51 -17.88 -31.01
C LEU A 44 19.67 -18.25 -32.48
N ILE A 45 19.29 -19.48 -32.84
CA ILE A 45 19.32 -20.04 -34.19
C ILE A 45 18.06 -20.89 -34.36
N GLY A 46 17.36 -20.75 -35.49
CA GLY A 46 16.12 -21.47 -35.76
C GLY A 46 14.94 -20.54 -36.04
N GLU A 47 13.74 -21.10 -36.04
CA GLU A 47 12.52 -20.38 -36.44
C GLU A 47 12.24 -19.21 -35.50
N ALA A 48 11.91 -18.06 -36.08
CA ALA A 48 11.53 -16.87 -35.33
C ALA A 48 10.05 -16.92 -34.97
N LEU A 49 9.74 -16.85 -33.67
CA LEU A 49 8.37 -16.76 -33.20
C LEU A 49 7.92 -15.30 -33.25
N LEU A 50 7.03 -15.01 -34.20
CA LEU A 50 6.55 -13.64 -34.45
C LEU A 50 5.43 -13.25 -33.47
N LEU A 51 5.49 -12.02 -32.96
CA LEU A 51 4.40 -11.37 -32.22
C LEU A 51 3.24 -10.96 -33.16
N PRO A 52 2.04 -10.66 -32.65
CA PRO A 52 0.86 -10.38 -33.48
C PRO A 52 1.06 -9.31 -34.54
N LEU A 53 1.65 -8.15 -34.22
CA LEU A 53 1.90 -7.10 -35.21
C LEU A 53 2.89 -7.56 -36.29
N GLN A 54 3.91 -8.33 -35.92
CA GLN A 54 4.84 -8.91 -36.89
C GLN A 54 4.13 -9.93 -37.80
N GLN A 55 3.18 -10.71 -37.26
CA GLN A 55 2.36 -11.63 -38.05
C GLN A 55 1.40 -10.89 -38.99
N VAL A 56 0.74 -9.80 -38.55
CA VAL A 56 -0.11 -8.96 -39.43
C VAL A 56 0.73 -8.41 -40.58
N PHE A 57 1.84 -7.76 -40.25
CA PHE A 57 2.73 -7.15 -41.23
C PHE A 57 3.21 -8.19 -42.24
N SER A 58 3.68 -9.35 -41.75
CA SER A 58 4.20 -10.40 -42.61
C SER A 58 3.14 -11.03 -43.52
N ARG A 59 1.90 -11.19 -43.04
CA ARG A 59 0.79 -11.69 -43.89
C ARG A 59 0.37 -10.68 -44.95
N GLN A 60 0.38 -9.39 -44.62
CA GLN A 60 -0.11 -8.34 -45.51
C GLN A 60 0.92 -7.91 -46.54
N TYR A 61 2.19 -7.81 -46.14
CA TYR A 61 3.25 -7.22 -46.95
C TYR A 61 4.47 -8.15 -47.13
N GLY A 62 4.44 -9.38 -46.60
CA GLY A 62 5.57 -10.29 -46.66
C GLY A 62 6.76 -9.78 -45.84
N VAL A 63 7.82 -9.37 -46.53
CA VAL A 63 8.98 -8.68 -45.94
C VAL A 63 9.29 -7.40 -46.69
N ALA A 64 8.25 -6.74 -47.22
CA ALA A 64 8.40 -5.42 -47.81
C ALA A 64 9.15 -4.50 -46.84
N ASN A 65 10.02 -3.66 -47.39
CA ASN A 65 10.91 -2.83 -46.61
C ASN A 65 10.10 -1.72 -45.91
N ALA A 66 9.87 -1.93 -44.62
CA ALA A 66 9.49 -0.88 -43.67
C ALA A 66 10.67 -0.75 -42.70
N ASN A 67 11.39 0.35 -42.79
CA ASN A 67 12.68 0.52 -42.17
C ASN A 67 12.67 1.74 -41.26
N GLN A 68 13.05 1.55 -40.00
CA GLN A 68 13.26 2.67 -39.08
C GLN A 68 14.63 3.28 -39.31
N TYR A 69 14.72 4.60 -39.24
CA TYR A 69 15.98 5.31 -39.37
C TYR A 69 16.20 6.34 -38.27
N LEU A 70 17.47 6.58 -37.96
CA LEU A 70 17.94 7.64 -37.05
C LEU A 70 19.12 8.37 -37.69
N GLN A 71 19.08 9.69 -37.70
CA GLN A 71 20.16 10.57 -38.17
C GLN A 71 20.72 11.40 -37.02
N PHE A 72 22.03 11.36 -36.85
CA PHE A 72 22.72 12.11 -35.80
C PHE A 72 23.82 13.00 -36.38
N SER A 73 23.95 14.22 -35.85
CA SER A 73 25.19 14.99 -35.94
C SER A 73 26.13 14.62 -34.81
N LEU A 74 27.40 14.53 -35.17
CA LEU A 74 28.49 14.11 -34.30
C LEU A 74 29.36 15.32 -33.94
N PRO A 75 29.73 15.49 -32.66
CA PRO A 75 30.56 16.61 -32.22
C PRO A 75 32.01 16.51 -32.71
N GLN A 76 32.46 15.30 -33.07
CA GLN A 76 33.78 15.00 -33.61
C GLN A 76 33.66 13.84 -34.60
N ALA A 77 34.53 13.84 -35.61
CA ALA A 77 34.65 12.74 -36.56
C ALA A 77 34.99 11.42 -35.84
N LEU A 78 34.33 10.34 -36.27
CA LEU A 78 34.59 8.98 -35.80
C LEU A 78 35.63 8.30 -36.70
N ASP A 79 36.34 7.34 -36.11
CA ASP A 79 37.23 6.42 -36.82
C ASP A 79 36.38 5.38 -37.56
N SER A 80 36.33 5.49 -38.89
CA SER A 80 35.43 4.68 -39.72
C SER A 80 35.74 3.18 -39.67
N GLN A 81 37.02 2.79 -39.50
CA GLN A 81 37.39 1.38 -39.36
C GLN A 81 36.94 0.81 -38.02
N ALA A 82 37.16 1.55 -36.93
CA ALA A 82 36.68 1.14 -35.60
C ALA A 82 35.15 1.10 -35.55
N LEU A 83 34.46 2.03 -36.22
CA LEU A 83 33.00 2.06 -36.31
C LEU A 83 32.46 0.85 -37.08
N GLN A 84 33.03 0.54 -38.25
CA GLN A 84 32.62 -0.64 -39.04
C GLN A 84 32.82 -1.95 -38.25
N GLN A 85 33.93 -2.07 -37.52
CA GLN A 85 34.19 -3.22 -36.64
C GLN A 85 33.18 -3.30 -35.49
N ALA A 86 32.82 -2.16 -34.88
CA ALA A 86 31.84 -2.10 -33.81
C ALA A 86 30.45 -2.56 -34.29
N ILE A 87 30.01 -2.08 -35.47
CA ILE A 87 28.73 -2.47 -36.08
C ILE A 87 28.69 -3.98 -36.35
N ALA A 88 29.77 -4.55 -36.90
CA ALA A 88 29.85 -5.99 -37.14
C ALA A 88 29.67 -6.80 -35.85
N LEU A 89 30.26 -6.34 -34.74
CA LEU A 89 30.13 -7.01 -33.43
C LEU A 89 28.73 -6.84 -32.83
N VAL A 90 28.10 -5.67 -32.98
CA VAL A 90 26.72 -5.41 -32.54
C VAL A 90 25.73 -6.31 -33.29
N VAL A 91 25.88 -6.45 -34.61
CA VAL A 91 25.05 -7.37 -35.43
C VAL A 91 25.24 -8.82 -34.98
N LYS A 92 26.47 -9.23 -34.65
CA LYS A 92 26.74 -10.57 -34.09
C LYS A 92 26.11 -10.78 -32.71
N HIS A 93 26.07 -9.74 -31.88
CA HIS A 93 25.61 -9.81 -30.50
C HIS A 93 24.09 -9.91 -30.40
N HIS A 94 23.36 -9.09 -31.16
CA HIS A 94 21.89 -9.02 -31.07
C HIS A 94 21.21 -9.99 -32.04
N ASP A 95 20.43 -10.93 -31.51
CA ASP A 95 19.79 -11.97 -32.33
C ASP A 95 18.82 -11.38 -33.37
N SER A 96 18.06 -10.33 -33.04
CA SER A 96 17.08 -9.74 -33.97
C SER A 96 17.74 -9.18 -35.24
N LEU A 97 18.95 -8.63 -35.15
CA LEU A 97 19.72 -8.15 -36.30
C LEU A 97 20.23 -9.30 -37.21
N ARG A 98 19.96 -10.56 -36.83
CA ARG A 98 20.33 -11.76 -37.60
C ARG A 98 19.09 -12.52 -38.08
N MET A 99 17.93 -11.86 -38.10
CA MET A 99 16.72 -12.40 -38.72
C MET A 99 16.83 -12.35 -40.25
N GLN A 100 16.41 -13.43 -40.91
CA GLN A 100 16.39 -13.55 -42.37
C GLN A 100 15.14 -14.32 -42.81
N GLN A 101 14.61 -13.99 -43.99
CA GLN A 101 13.53 -14.77 -44.59
C GLN A 101 14.12 -15.84 -45.52
N GLN A 102 13.66 -17.09 -45.37
CA GLN A 102 14.01 -18.18 -46.29
C GLN A 102 13.10 -18.20 -47.52
N SER A 103 13.48 -18.95 -48.56
CA SER A 103 12.73 -19.08 -49.81
C SER A 103 11.33 -19.68 -49.65
N ASN A 104 11.04 -20.32 -48.52
CA ASN A 104 9.71 -20.83 -48.17
C ASN A 104 8.82 -19.78 -47.46
N GLY A 105 9.32 -18.55 -47.28
CA GLY A 105 8.62 -17.43 -46.65
C GLY A 105 8.72 -17.36 -45.13
N GLN A 106 9.29 -18.38 -44.47
CA GLN A 106 9.49 -18.37 -43.01
C GLN A 106 10.69 -17.52 -42.60
N ILE A 107 10.61 -16.93 -41.41
CA ILE A 107 11.65 -16.07 -40.85
C ILE A 107 12.45 -16.86 -39.80
N TYR A 108 13.78 -16.78 -39.87
CA TYR A 108 14.69 -17.52 -39.01
C TYR A 108 15.79 -16.61 -38.44
N TYR A 109 16.29 -16.96 -37.26
CA TYR A 109 17.57 -16.47 -36.76
C TYR A 109 18.69 -17.35 -37.34
N VAL A 110 19.66 -16.73 -38.01
CA VAL A 110 20.84 -17.45 -38.54
C VAL A 110 21.95 -17.59 -37.50
N ALA A 111 23.14 -18.11 -37.83
CA ALA A 111 24.29 -18.11 -36.93
C ALA A 111 24.99 -16.73 -36.88
N PRO A 112 25.75 -16.37 -35.82
CA PRO A 112 26.40 -15.06 -35.71
C PRO A 112 27.29 -14.70 -36.90
N GLU A 113 28.02 -15.67 -37.44
CA GLU A 113 28.92 -15.48 -38.59
C GLU A 113 28.18 -15.22 -39.91
N GLN A 114 26.86 -15.43 -39.94
CA GLN A 114 26.00 -15.21 -41.12
C GLN A 114 25.22 -13.90 -41.05
N GLY A 115 25.36 -13.12 -39.96
CA GLY A 115 24.77 -11.78 -39.87
C GLY A 115 25.44 -10.83 -40.86
N ASN A 116 24.65 -10.11 -41.65
CA ASN A 116 25.13 -9.17 -42.66
C ASN A 116 24.62 -7.76 -42.38
N PHE A 117 25.38 -6.75 -42.79
CA PHE A 117 25.05 -5.34 -42.68
C PHE A 117 25.67 -4.54 -43.82
N TYR A 118 25.05 -3.41 -44.16
CA TYR A 118 25.60 -2.48 -45.14
C TYR A 118 26.32 -1.32 -44.43
N PHE A 119 27.51 -0.96 -44.91
CA PHE A 119 28.28 0.16 -44.37
C PHE A 119 28.89 0.99 -45.49
N SER A 120 28.66 2.30 -45.47
CA SER A 120 29.11 3.22 -46.49
C SER A 120 29.69 4.50 -45.89
N ILE A 121 30.72 5.04 -46.54
CA ILE A 121 31.36 6.34 -46.22
C ILE A 121 31.18 7.31 -47.40
N HIS A 122 30.06 7.22 -48.13
CA HIS A 122 29.86 7.99 -49.36
C HIS A 122 29.07 9.29 -49.11
N PRO A 123 29.60 10.47 -49.48
CA PRO A 123 28.90 11.74 -49.31
C PRO A 123 27.67 11.89 -50.22
N GLU A 124 27.56 11.09 -51.29
CA GLU A 124 26.45 11.14 -52.26
C GLU A 124 25.31 10.15 -51.97
N ALA A 125 25.46 9.24 -51.00
CA ALA A 125 24.39 8.33 -50.64
C ALA A 125 23.32 9.07 -49.85
N ASP A 126 22.05 8.90 -50.25
CA ASP A 126 20.90 9.47 -49.56
C ASP A 126 20.17 8.41 -48.71
N LEU A 127 19.18 8.87 -47.95
CA LEU A 127 18.38 8.02 -47.07
C LEU A 127 17.64 6.93 -47.85
N ASP A 128 17.16 7.23 -49.06
CA ASP A 128 16.42 6.28 -49.89
C ASP A 128 17.32 5.13 -50.38
N HIS A 129 18.52 5.45 -50.86
CA HIS A 129 19.52 4.45 -51.23
C HIS A 129 19.85 3.52 -50.06
N LEU A 130 20.02 4.08 -48.86
CA LEU A 130 20.37 3.33 -47.65
C LEU A 130 19.23 2.39 -47.23
N ASN A 131 17.98 2.86 -47.28
CA ASN A 131 16.81 2.04 -46.98
C ASN A 131 16.67 0.84 -47.92
N ARG A 132 16.97 1.00 -49.21
CA ARG A 132 16.94 -0.10 -50.18
C ARG A 132 18.03 -1.16 -49.95
N GLN A 133 19.04 -0.91 -49.12
CA GLN A 133 20.05 -1.92 -48.75
C GLN A 133 19.58 -2.82 -47.60
N VAL A 134 18.55 -2.42 -46.86
CA VAL A 134 18.02 -3.17 -45.72
C VAL A 134 16.83 -3.99 -46.21
N ASP A 135 16.99 -5.31 -46.23
CA ASP A 135 16.03 -6.28 -46.74
C ASP A 135 16.29 -7.65 -46.09
N LEU A 136 15.24 -8.23 -45.49
CA LEU A 136 15.30 -9.53 -44.82
C LEU A 136 15.60 -10.70 -45.77
N THR A 137 15.26 -10.59 -47.06
CA THR A 137 15.58 -11.59 -48.08
C THR A 137 17.05 -11.53 -48.51
N LEU A 138 17.67 -10.34 -48.42
CA LEU A 138 19.09 -10.10 -48.70
C LEU A 138 19.98 -10.30 -47.48
N ALA A 139 19.40 -10.83 -46.39
CA ALA A 139 20.09 -11.06 -45.12
C ALA A 139 20.66 -9.79 -44.45
N CYS A 140 20.26 -8.60 -44.90
CA CYS A 140 20.80 -7.32 -44.43
C CYS A 140 19.74 -6.59 -43.60
N THR A 141 19.89 -6.58 -42.28
CA THR A 141 18.88 -6.01 -41.36
C THR A 141 19.25 -4.62 -40.84
N LEU A 142 20.49 -4.19 -41.05
CA LEU A 142 21.06 -2.94 -40.58
C LEU A 142 21.94 -2.33 -41.68
N ALA A 143 21.74 -1.05 -41.96
CA ALA A 143 22.59 -0.26 -42.83
C ALA A 143 23.05 1.02 -42.12
N VAL A 144 24.30 1.40 -42.37
CA VAL A 144 24.91 2.58 -41.75
C VAL A 144 25.61 3.43 -42.81
N LEU A 145 25.30 4.72 -42.81
CA LEU A 145 25.98 5.72 -43.61
C LEU A 145 26.71 6.68 -42.67
N TYR A 146 28.04 6.77 -42.80
CA TYR A 146 28.86 7.73 -42.10
C TYR A 146 29.39 8.79 -43.06
N GLN A 147 29.14 10.07 -42.77
CA GLN A 147 29.61 11.19 -43.58
C GLN A 147 30.52 12.06 -42.73
N GLU A 148 31.79 12.20 -43.12
CA GLU A 148 32.78 12.94 -42.33
C GLU A 148 32.60 14.46 -42.43
N ASN A 149 32.14 14.96 -43.58
CA ASN A 149 31.82 16.38 -43.81
C ASN A 149 30.52 16.48 -44.61
N SER A 150 29.38 16.66 -43.93
CA SER A 150 28.10 16.85 -44.60
C SER A 150 27.93 18.31 -45.05
N GLN A 151 27.78 18.54 -46.36
CA GLN A 151 27.50 19.88 -46.90
C GLN A 151 26.11 20.41 -46.53
N VAL A 152 25.18 19.52 -46.14
CA VAL A 152 23.81 19.85 -45.75
C VAL A 152 23.73 20.40 -44.32
N TYR A 153 24.65 20.00 -43.45
CA TYR A 153 24.67 20.35 -42.02
C TYR A 153 26.01 21.01 -41.61
N ASP A 154 26.36 22.10 -42.30
CA ASP A 154 27.48 23.00 -41.95
C ASP A 154 28.84 22.29 -41.74
N ASN A 155 29.13 21.28 -42.57
CA ASN A 155 30.33 20.43 -42.51
C ASN A 155 30.50 19.62 -41.21
N ALA A 156 29.42 19.35 -40.48
CA ALA A 156 29.45 18.42 -39.36
C ALA A 156 29.63 16.97 -39.83
N ALA A 157 30.26 16.15 -38.98
CA ALA A 157 30.26 14.70 -39.15
C ALA A 157 28.87 14.14 -38.79
N MET A 158 28.40 13.18 -39.57
CA MET A 158 27.03 12.67 -39.51
C MET A 158 27.01 11.14 -39.56
N ILE A 159 26.04 10.54 -38.87
CA ILE A 159 25.76 9.11 -38.99
C ILE A 159 24.25 8.88 -39.18
N THR A 160 23.90 8.10 -40.19
CA THR A 160 22.54 7.59 -40.40
C THR A 160 22.54 6.08 -40.18
N LEU A 161 21.62 5.63 -39.33
CA LEU A 161 21.38 4.22 -39.05
C LEU A 161 20.01 3.85 -39.60
N VAL A 162 19.90 2.73 -40.30
CA VAL A 162 18.64 2.21 -40.84
C VAL A 162 18.53 0.74 -40.47
N ALA A 163 17.42 0.32 -39.88
CA ALA A 163 17.18 -1.08 -39.58
C ALA A 163 15.75 -1.52 -39.94
N HIS A 164 15.61 -2.77 -40.34
CA HIS A 164 14.32 -3.32 -40.74
C HIS A 164 13.36 -3.34 -39.55
N HIS A 165 12.14 -2.84 -39.70
CA HIS A 165 11.22 -2.66 -38.56
C HIS A 165 10.82 -3.99 -37.91
N MET A 166 10.80 -5.11 -38.66
CA MET A 166 10.70 -6.47 -38.10
C MET A 166 11.71 -6.78 -36.98
N VAL A 167 12.88 -6.14 -36.96
CA VAL A 167 13.98 -6.47 -36.05
C VAL A 167 14.24 -5.42 -34.96
N VAL A 168 13.58 -4.25 -35.04
CA VAL A 168 13.71 -3.14 -34.09
C VAL A 168 12.39 -2.43 -33.80
N ASP A 169 12.22 -2.02 -32.55
CA ASP A 169 11.28 -0.99 -32.11
C ASP A 169 12.04 0.27 -31.63
N ALA A 170 11.31 1.34 -31.29
CA ALA A 170 11.91 2.57 -30.77
C ALA A 170 12.82 2.32 -29.54
N TYR A 171 12.48 1.34 -28.70
CA TYR A 171 13.27 0.98 -27.52
C TYR A 171 14.55 0.22 -27.88
N SER A 172 14.55 -0.59 -28.94
CA SER A 172 15.70 -1.37 -29.41
C SER A 172 16.86 -0.46 -29.79
N TRP A 173 16.60 0.71 -30.38
CA TRP A 173 17.63 1.69 -30.69
C TRP A 173 18.43 2.13 -29.47
N ARG A 174 17.78 2.25 -28.30
CA ARG A 174 18.48 2.58 -27.05
C ARG A 174 19.52 1.53 -26.66
N ILE A 175 19.21 0.26 -26.89
CA ILE A 175 20.11 -0.86 -26.59
C ILE A 175 21.24 -0.88 -27.61
N ILE A 176 20.89 -0.86 -28.91
CA ILE A 176 21.83 -0.91 -30.02
C ILE A 176 22.83 0.25 -29.96
N LEU A 177 22.37 1.48 -29.72
CA LEU A 177 23.24 2.67 -29.64
C LEU A 177 24.19 2.60 -28.43
N ALA A 178 23.70 2.14 -27.27
CA ALA A 178 24.54 2.02 -26.07
C ALA A 178 25.65 0.96 -26.25
N ASP A 179 25.30 -0.18 -26.85
CA ASP A 179 26.24 -1.26 -27.12
C ASP A 179 27.21 -0.90 -28.25
N LEU A 180 26.74 -0.19 -29.29
CA LEU A 180 27.58 0.37 -30.35
C LEU A 180 28.60 1.35 -29.79
N GLN A 181 28.17 2.29 -28.94
CA GLN A 181 29.05 3.27 -28.33
C GLN A 181 30.11 2.60 -27.43
N THR A 182 29.69 1.66 -26.59
CA THR A 182 30.58 0.92 -25.69
C THR A 182 31.60 0.10 -26.48
N CYS A 183 31.14 -0.62 -27.50
CA CYS A 183 31.98 -1.43 -28.38
C CYS A 183 33.00 -0.56 -29.13
N TYR A 184 32.56 0.55 -29.73
CA TYR A 184 33.43 1.50 -30.41
C TYR A 184 34.52 2.06 -29.49
N GLN A 185 34.16 2.47 -28.27
CA GLN A 185 35.13 2.96 -27.27
C GLN A 185 36.15 1.90 -26.87
N GLN A 186 35.70 0.65 -26.65
CA GLN A 186 36.58 -0.46 -26.30
C GLN A 186 37.58 -0.79 -27.43
N ILE A 187 37.13 -0.74 -28.70
CA ILE A 187 37.98 -0.91 -29.88
C ILE A 187 39.01 0.22 -29.97
N LYS A 188 38.57 1.49 -29.86
CA LYS A 188 39.48 2.66 -29.87
C LYS A 188 40.52 2.59 -28.76
N ALA A 189 40.15 2.06 -27.59
CA ALA A 189 41.05 1.87 -26.46
C ALA A 189 41.97 0.64 -26.58
N GLY A 190 41.81 -0.20 -27.62
CA GLY A 190 42.56 -1.45 -27.78
C GLY A 190 42.24 -2.51 -26.72
N THR A 191 41.09 -2.40 -26.07
CA THR A 191 40.62 -3.33 -25.03
C THR A 191 39.75 -4.44 -25.62
N LYS A 192 39.68 -5.58 -24.93
CA LYS A 192 38.80 -6.69 -25.36
C LYS A 192 37.35 -6.23 -25.29
N VAL A 193 36.63 -6.31 -26.41
CA VAL A 193 35.20 -5.98 -26.47
C VAL A 193 34.40 -6.94 -25.59
N ALA A 194 33.55 -6.38 -24.73
CA ALA A 194 32.66 -7.12 -23.85
C ALA A 194 31.28 -6.45 -23.84
N PHE A 195 30.27 -7.19 -24.28
CA PHE A 195 28.87 -6.79 -24.23
C PHE A 195 28.23 -7.17 -22.88
N PRO A 196 27.12 -6.52 -22.50
CA PRO A 196 26.26 -7.02 -21.44
C PRO A 196 25.82 -8.46 -21.68
N ARG A 197 25.44 -9.16 -20.59
CA ARG A 197 24.84 -10.50 -20.72
C ARG A 197 23.50 -10.41 -21.43
N LYS A 198 23.17 -11.45 -22.21
CA LYS A 198 21.88 -11.56 -22.89
C LYS A 198 20.76 -11.75 -21.88
N THR A 199 19.63 -11.13 -22.17
CA THR A 199 18.34 -11.30 -21.47
C THR A 199 17.44 -12.25 -22.25
N HIS A 200 16.23 -12.53 -21.77
CA HIS A 200 15.30 -13.47 -22.41
C HIS A 200 14.93 -13.02 -23.81
N THR A 201 14.76 -13.96 -24.72
CA THR A 201 14.59 -13.71 -26.14
C THR A 201 13.16 -13.28 -26.51
N LEU A 202 12.97 -12.77 -27.72
CA LEU A 202 11.63 -12.52 -28.27
C LEU A 202 10.80 -13.81 -28.34
N ASN A 203 11.45 -14.96 -28.57
CA ASN A 203 10.78 -16.27 -28.56
C ASN A 203 10.30 -16.64 -27.15
N ASP A 204 11.09 -16.39 -26.11
CA ASP A 204 10.65 -16.61 -24.72
C ASP A 204 9.43 -15.76 -24.39
N TRP A 205 9.42 -14.50 -24.86
CA TRP A 205 8.30 -13.60 -24.69
C TRP A 205 7.03 -14.06 -25.42
N GLN A 206 7.15 -14.42 -26.70
CA GLN A 206 6.03 -14.94 -27.47
C GLN A 206 5.45 -16.22 -26.85
N ASN A 207 6.32 -17.12 -26.37
CA ASN A 207 5.90 -18.35 -25.69
C ASN A 207 5.10 -18.04 -24.43
N ALA A 208 5.59 -17.13 -23.58
CA ALA A 208 4.87 -16.71 -22.37
C ALA A 208 3.48 -16.15 -22.70
N LEU A 209 3.37 -15.31 -23.73
CA LEU A 209 2.08 -14.76 -24.17
C LEU A 209 1.14 -15.81 -24.74
N SER A 210 1.65 -16.76 -25.54
CA SER A 210 0.82 -17.80 -26.13
C SER A 210 0.23 -18.76 -25.10
N GLN A 211 0.93 -18.98 -23.97
CA GLN A 211 0.50 -19.85 -22.88
C GLN A 211 -0.31 -19.13 -21.80
N TRP A 212 -0.35 -17.79 -21.83
CA TRP A 212 -1.04 -17.02 -20.81
C TRP A 212 -2.56 -17.17 -20.95
N SER A 213 -3.21 -17.74 -19.94
CA SER A 213 -4.66 -17.91 -19.92
C SER A 213 -5.37 -16.57 -19.67
N VAL A 214 -5.65 -15.83 -20.74
CA VAL A 214 -6.38 -14.55 -20.68
C VAL A 214 -7.88 -14.82 -20.85
N THR A 215 -8.68 -14.43 -19.85
CA THR A 215 -10.13 -14.28 -20.06
C THR A 215 -10.34 -12.95 -20.77
N ALA A 216 -11.00 -12.95 -21.94
CA ALA A 216 -11.19 -11.73 -22.74
C ALA A 216 -11.74 -10.59 -21.87
N PRO A 217 -10.97 -9.51 -21.62
CA PRO A 217 -11.41 -8.42 -20.78
C PRO A 217 -12.71 -7.79 -21.27
N ALA A 218 -13.55 -7.33 -20.35
CA ALA A 218 -14.84 -6.72 -20.69
C ALA A 218 -14.70 -5.55 -21.69
N TRP A 219 -13.59 -4.79 -21.63
CA TRP A 219 -13.31 -3.68 -22.55
C TRP A 219 -13.10 -4.14 -24.00
N LEU A 220 -12.69 -5.38 -24.26
CA LEU A 220 -12.51 -5.91 -25.62
C LEU A 220 -13.83 -6.23 -26.33
N SER A 221 -14.87 -6.58 -25.58
CA SER A 221 -16.18 -6.95 -26.14
C SER A 221 -16.95 -5.77 -26.74
N GLN A 222 -16.48 -4.54 -26.56
CA GLN A 222 -17.13 -3.30 -26.99
C GLN A 222 -16.73 -2.83 -28.41
N SER A 223 -15.88 -3.56 -29.13
CA SER A 223 -15.22 -3.12 -30.37
C SER A 223 -16.05 -3.22 -31.67
N SER A 224 -17.38 -3.24 -31.59
CA SER A 224 -18.28 -3.51 -32.73
C SER A 224 -18.95 -2.25 -33.29
N HIS A 225 -18.18 -1.25 -33.70
CA HIS A 225 -18.71 -0.02 -34.30
C HIS A 225 -18.22 0.13 -35.75
N SER A 226 -19.04 0.76 -36.60
CA SER A 226 -18.66 1.07 -37.98
C SER A 226 -17.46 2.03 -38.00
N PRO A 227 -16.50 1.87 -38.92
CA PRO A 227 -15.35 2.74 -39.00
C PRO A 227 -15.77 4.18 -39.33
N LEU A 228 -15.06 5.15 -38.75
CA LEU A 228 -15.22 6.58 -39.02
C LEU A 228 -14.92 6.91 -40.50
N PHE A 229 -13.93 6.23 -41.07
CA PHE A 229 -13.49 6.41 -42.46
C PHE A 229 -13.76 5.14 -43.26
N ASN A 230 -14.82 5.16 -44.09
CA ASN A 230 -15.26 4.01 -44.89
C ASN A 230 -14.43 3.76 -46.17
N GLN A 231 -13.23 4.35 -46.29
CA GLN A 231 -12.38 4.20 -47.47
C GLN A 231 -11.24 3.22 -47.20
N ALA A 232 -10.82 2.49 -48.24
CA ALA A 232 -9.61 1.68 -48.16
C ALA A 232 -8.39 2.59 -48.00
N LEU A 233 -7.45 2.19 -47.14
CA LEU A 233 -6.21 2.92 -46.92
C LEU A 233 -5.32 2.84 -48.17
N GLY A 234 -4.85 4.00 -48.64
CA GLY A 234 -3.95 4.13 -49.78
C GLY A 234 -2.47 4.16 -49.38
N GLN A 235 -1.60 4.14 -50.39
CA GLN A 235 -0.14 4.20 -50.24
C GLN A 235 0.38 5.63 -50.03
N GLN A 236 -0.31 6.63 -50.55
CA GLN A 236 0.08 8.03 -50.39
C GLN A 236 -0.29 8.51 -48.99
N ILE A 237 0.71 9.04 -48.27
CA ILE A 237 0.61 9.56 -46.91
C ILE A 237 0.85 11.07 -46.92
N LEU A 238 -0.03 11.84 -46.28
CA LEU A 238 0.15 13.26 -46.03
C LEU A 238 0.67 13.44 -44.60
N THR A 239 1.76 14.17 -44.41
CA THR A 239 2.33 14.42 -43.07
C THR A 239 2.08 15.85 -42.62
N ARG A 240 1.74 16.04 -41.34
CA ARG A 240 1.66 17.36 -40.67
C ARG A 240 2.30 17.27 -39.30
N GLN A 241 2.87 18.38 -38.85
CA GLN A 241 3.51 18.45 -37.55
C GLN A 241 3.08 19.72 -36.83
N VAL A 242 2.80 19.57 -35.53
CA VAL A 242 2.61 20.69 -34.59
C VAL A 242 3.60 20.54 -33.44
N SER A 243 3.99 21.67 -32.83
CA SER A 243 4.97 21.69 -31.75
C SER A 243 4.55 22.70 -30.68
N PHE A 244 4.76 22.33 -29.42
CA PHE A 244 4.41 23.11 -28.24
C PHE A 244 5.65 23.28 -27.36
N ASP A 245 5.81 24.47 -26.78
CA ASP A 245 6.96 24.76 -25.94
C ASP A 245 6.88 24.09 -24.56
N ALA A 246 8.02 24.02 -23.87
CA ALA A 246 8.13 23.31 -22.60
C ALA A 246 7.34 23.97 -21.45
N VAL A 247 7.10 25.27 -21.51
CA VAL A 247 6.35 26.00 -20.46
C VAL A 247 4.88 25.67 -20.57
N GLN A 248 4.33 25.69 -21.79
CA GLN A 248 2.95 25.31 -22.07
C GLN A 248 2.69 23.85 -21.69
N VAL A 249 3.58 22.93 -22.08
CA VAL A 249 3.46 21.51 -21.76
C VAL A 249 3.49 21.26 -20.25
N ALA A 250 4.39 21.93 -19.52
CA ALA A 250 4.45 21.79 -18.06
C ALA A 250 3.18 22.33 -17.38
N SER A 251 2.61 23.42 -17.90
CA SER A 251 1.33 23.96 -17.43
C SER A 251 0.19 22.95 -17.63
N TRP A 252 0.08 22.37 -18.83
CA TRP A 252 -0.91 21.34 -19.13
C TRP A 252 -0.80 20.13 -18.22
N GLN A 253 0.42 19.64 -17.99
CA GLN A 253 0.66 18.52 -17.07
C GLN A 253 0.24 18.84 -15.64
N ALA A 254 0.61 20.01 -15.10
CA ALA A 254 0.24 20.40 -13.75
C ALA A 254 -1.29 20.53 -13.60
N GLN A 255 -1.94 21.11 -14.61
CA GLN A 255 -3.38 21.34 -14.60
C GLN A 255 -4.19 20.06 -14.80
N SER A 256 -3.81 19.21 -15.76
CA SER A 256 -4.46 17.92 -15.99
C SER A 256 -4.30 16.98 -14.78
N GLN A 257 -3.15 17.06 -14.11
CA GLN A 257 -2.89 16.34 -12.86
C GLN A 257 -3.77 16.85 -11.72
N THR A 258 -3.95 18.17 -11.60
CA THR A 258 -4.78 18.78 -10.56
C THR A 258 -6.27 18.51 -10.78
N TYR A 259 -6.74 18.66 -12.03
CA TYR A 259 -8.15 18.53 -12.36
C TYR A 259 -8.64 17.09 -12.27
N ALA A 260 -7.89 16.12 -12.82
CA ALA A 260 -8.36 14.74 -12.87
C ALA A 260 -7.21 13.71 -12.83
N ARG A 261 -6.04 14.05 -12.29
CA ARG A 261 -4.87 13.14 -12.20
C ARG A 261 -4.49 12.49 -13.53
N LEU A 262 -4.66 13.22 -14.63
CA LEU A 262 -4.37 12.72 -15.97
C LEU A 262 -2.88 12.83 -16.27
N THR A 263 -2.33 11.77 -16.85
CA THR A 263 -1.03 11.79 -17.50
C THR A 263 -1.07 12.64 -18.78
N LEU A 264 0.10 13.07 -19.26
CA LEU A 264 0.19 13.77 -20.55
C LEU A 264 -0.33 12.90 -21.71
N GLU A 265 -0.06 11.60 -21.68
CA GLU A 265 -0.57 10.65 -22.68
C GLU A 265 -2.11 10.63 -22.69
N GLU A 266 -2.75 10.55 -21.51
CA GLU A 266 -4.21 10.59 -21.39
C GLU A 266 -4.79 11.94 -21.86
N LEU A 267 -4.11 13.05 -21.59
CA LEU A 267 -4.50 14.38 -22.09
C LEU A 267 -4.45 14.44 -23.62
N LEU A 268 -3.39 13.92 -24.23
CA LEU A 268 -3.25 13.90 -25.69
C LEU A 268 -4.26 12.95 -26.34
N LEU A 269 -4.49 11.78 -25.73
CA LEU A 269 -5.52 10.85 -26.17
C LEU A 269 -6.92 11.49 -26.09
N LEU A 270 -7.19 12.30 -25.06
CA LEU A 270 -8.43 13.06 -24.94
C LEU A 270 -8.57 14.08 -26.06
N ALA A 271 -7.51 14.84 -26.36
CA ALA A 271 -7.54 15.80 -27.46
C ALA A 271 -7.74 15.14 -28.82
N VAL A 272 -7.10 13.99 -29.09
CA VAL A 272 -7.36 13.20 -30.31
C VAL A 272 -8.81 12.73 -30.37
N THR A 273 -9.34 12.25 -29.25
CA THR A 273 -10.73 11.77 -29.14
C THR A 273 -11.73 12.90 -29.44
N GLU A 274 -11.55 14.08 -28.84
CA GLU A 274 -12.40 15.25 -29.09
C GLU A 274 -12.30 15.72 -30.54
N THR A 275 -11.10 15.74 -31.11
CA THR A 275 -10.89 16.09 -32.53
C THR A 275 -11.65 15.14 -33.46
N LEU A 276 -11.61 13.82 -33.17
CA LEU A 276 -12.32 12.81 -33.95
C LEU A 276 -13.84 12.95 -33.83
N PHE A 277 -14.37 13.23 -32.63
CA PHE A 277 -15.81 13.46 -32.45
C PHE A 277 -16.29 14.73 -33.16
N ASN A 278 -15.59 15.84 -32.96
CA ASN A 278 -15.92 17.12 -33.59
C ASN A 278 -15.93 17.03 -35.12
N ARG A 279 -15.04 16.21 -35.69
CA ARG A 279 -14.92 16.04 -37.14
C ARG A 279 -15.91 15.03 -37.71
N SER A 280 -16.04 13.87 -37.08
CA SER A 280 -16.85 12.77 -37.63
C SER A 280 -18.35 12.95 -37.39
N GLY A 281 -18.74 13.69 -36.35
CA GLY A 281 -20.12 13.80 -35.89
C GLY A 281 -20.71 12.47 -35.39
N GLN A 282 -19.87 11.44 -35.22
CA GLN A 282 -20.28 10.12 -34.74
C GLN A 282 -20.36 10.10 -33.22
N SER A 283 -21.21 9.22 -32.68
CA SER A 283 -21.34 9.04 -31.23
C SER A 283 -20.32 8.07 -30.65
N HIS A 284 -19.52 7.39 -31.49
CA HIS A 284 -18.50 6.43 -31.07
C HIS A 284 -17.27 6.53 -31.98
N CYS A 285 -16.09 6.34 -31.41
CA CYS A 285 -14.84 6.22 -32.16
C CYS A 285 -13.96 5.12 -31.57
N THR A 286 -13.20 4.40 -32.42
CA THR A 286 -12.19 3.45 -31.96
C THR A 286 -10.80 3.97 -32.29
N ILE A 287 -9.97 4.14 -31.26
CA ILE A 287 -8.57 4.52 -31.38
C ILE A 287 -7.72 3.29 -31.03
N TYR A 288 -6.87 2.85 -31.94
CA TYR A 288 -5.85 1.86 -31.62
C TYR A 288 -4.71 2.57 -30.90
N LYS A 289 -4.44 2.17 -29.66
CA LYS A 289 -3.32 2.71 -28.89
C LYS A 289 -2.14 1.75 -28.96
N GLU A 290 -0.95 2.27 -29.22
CA GLU A 290 0.29 1.51 -29.15
C GLU A 290 0.89 1.55 -27.74
N SER A 291 1.55 0.46 -27.36
CA SER A 291 2.43 0.42 -26.19
C SER A 291 3.75 -0.26 -26.55
N HIS A 292 4.78 -0.06 -25.71
CA HIS A 292 6.08 -0.70 -25.91
C HIS A 292 6.05 -2.23 -25.87
N GLY A 293 5.01 -2.85 -25.32
CA GLY A 293 4.79 -4.32 -25.27
C GLY A 293 5.79 -5.15 -24.43
N ARG A 294 6.88 -4.54 -23.95
CA ARG A 294 7.88 -5.14 -23.04
C ARG A 294 7.42 -5.27 -21.57
N PHE A 295 6.55 -6.24 -21.28
CA PHE A 295 6.01 -6.49 -19.92
C PHE A 295 6.56 -7.77 -19.25
N GLY A 296 7.76 -8.21 -19.64
CA GLY A 296 8.33 -9.49 -19.18
C GLY A 296 8.45 -9.66 -17.66
N GLU A 297 8.58 -8.56 -16.91
CA GLU A 297 8.67 -8.61 -15.44
C GLU A 297 7.44 -9.24 -14.79
N SER A 298 6.26 -9.14 -15.42
CA SER A 298 5.02 -9.77 -14.93
C SER A 298 4.95 -11.29 -15.22
N PHE A 299 5.95 -11.83 -15.91
CA PHE A 299 6.03 -13.21 -16.38
C PHE A 299 7.38 -13.85 -16.01
N ASP A 300 8.09 -13.30 -15.02
CA ASP A 300 9.43 -13.72 -14.61
C ASP A 300 10.50 -13.67 -15.73
N LEU A 301 10.29 -12.81 -16.73
CA LEU A 301 11.21 -12.61 -17.86
C LEU A 301 11.90 -11.24 -17.80
N ASP A 302 13.23 -11.24 -17.82
CA ASP A 302 14.03 -10.05 -18.13
C ASP A 302 14.09 -9.82 -19.65
N LEU A 303 13.57 -8.68 -20.14
CA LEU A 303 13.62 -8.26 -21.55
C LEU A 303 14.46 -6.98 -21.75
N SER A 304 15.23 -6.58 -20.73
CA SER A 304 15.84 -5.25 -20.66
C SER A 304 16.96 -4.98 -21.66
N GLN A 305 17.59 -6.03 -22.21
CA GLN A 305 18.66 -5.97 -23.23
C GLN A 305 18.28 -6.68 -24.53
N THR A 306 17.01 -7.04 -24.70
CA THR A 306 16.55 -7.78 -25.88
C THR A 306 16.11 -6.82 -26.97
N THR A 307 16.71 -6.91 -28.15
CA THR A 307 16.28 -6.14 -29.33
C THR A 307 15.20 -6.90 -30.11
N GLY A 308 14.32 -6.19 -30.79
CA GLY A 308 13.20 -6.78 -31.53
C GLY A 308 12.01 -5.83 -31.61
N TRP A 309 11.00 -6.18 -32.41
CA TRP A 309 9.75 -5.42 -32.47
C TRP A 309 8.76 -5.96 -31.42
N PHE A 310 8.71 -5.32 -30.24
CA PHE A 310 7.85 -5.76 -29.13
C PHE A 310 6.49 -5.07 -29.06
N THR A 311 6.28 -4.00 -29.83
CA THR A 311 5.09 -3.15 -29.77
C THR A 311 3.80 -3.96 -29.75
N SER A 312 2.89 -3.61 -28.84
CA SER A 312 1.50 -4.07 -28.84
C SER A 312 0.60 -2.93 -29.32
N ALA A 313 -0.46 -3.25 -30.05
CA ALA A 313 -1.51 -2.28 -30.40
C ALA A 313 -2.88 -2.88 -30.05
N TYR A 314 -3.73 -2.10 -29.39
CA TYR A 314 -5.03 -2.56 -28.91
C TYR A 314 -6.11 -1.49 -29.11
N PRO A 315 -7.37 -1.88 -29.36
CA PRO A 315 -8.45 -0.93 -29.60
C PRO A 315 -8.99 -0.36 -28.29
N LEU A 316 -9.19 0.95 -28.25
CA LEU A 316 -9.98 1.67 -27.25
C LEU A 316 -11.16 2.32 -27.95
N THR A 317 -12.37 1.87 -27.64
CA THR A 317 -13.60 2.44 -28.19
C THR A 317 -14.15 3.45 -27.19
N PHE A 318 -14.37 4.70 -27.59
CA PHE A 318 -14.98 5.76 -26.77
C PHE A 318 -16.35 6.12 -27.31
N ALA A 319 -17.27 6.48 -26.41
CA ALA A 319 -18.53 7.13 -26.75
C ALA A 319 -18.40 8.65 -26.56
N SER A 320 -19.14 9.41 -27.35
CA SER A 320 -19.23 10.86 -27.18
C SER A 320 -20.09 11.19 -25.98
N GLN A 321 -19.60 12.05 -25.10
CA GLN A 321 -20.26 12.45 -23.87
C GLN A 321 -20.89 13.84 -23.96
N THR A 322 -21.86 14.11 -23.09
CA THR A 322 -22.58 15.41 -23.07
C THR A 322 -21.77 16.55 -22.46
N SER A 323 -20.63 16.26 -21.82
CA SER A 323 -19.71 17.26 -21.28
C SER A 323 -18.28 16.72 -21.24
N LEU A 324 -17.30 17.62 -21.28
CA LEU A 324 -15.89 17.24 -21.20
C LEU A 324 -15.55 16.55 -19.87
N ALA A 325 -16.21 16.89 -18.76
CA ALA A 325 -16.04 16.18 -17.49
C ALA A 325 -16.43 14.70 -17.57
N LEU A 326 -17.53 14.38 -18.26
CA LEU A 326 -17.93 12.99 -18.50
C LEU A 326 -16.99 12.30 -19.50
N GLN A 327 -16.51 13.02 -20.52
CA GLN A 327 -15.54 12.49 -21.47
C GLN A 327 -14.22 12.11 -20.79
N VAL A 328 -13.72 12.95 -19.87
CA VAL A 328 -12.54 12.66 -19.05
C VAL A 328 -12.76 11.41 -18.21
N LYS A 329 -13.91 11.28 -17.55
CA LYS A 329 -14.27 10.09 -16.75
C LYS A 329 -14.27 8.82 -17.61
N GLU A 330 -14.91 8.85 -18.77
CA GLU A 330 -14.95 7.69 -19.67
C GLU A 330 -13.57 7.33 -20.19
N LEU A 331 -12.81 8.32 -20.68
CA LEU A 331 -11.49 8.09 -21.24
C LEU A 331 -10.57 7.44 -20.22
N LYS A 332 -10.58 7.96 -19.00
CA LYS A 332 -9.75 7.48 -17.91
C LYS A 332 -10.12 6.07 -17.47
N ALA A 333 -11.42 5.80 -17.29
CA ALA A 333 -11.91 4.47 -16.96
C ALA A 333 -11.48 3.43 -18.02
N LYS A 334 -11.61 3.76 -19.31
CA LYS A 334 -11.22 2.87 -20.40
C LYS A 334 -9.71 2.72 -20.55
N SER A 335 -8.95 3.81 -20.44
CA SER A 335 -7.49 3.81 -20.54
C SER A 335 -6.86 2.99 -19.40
N ARG A 336 -7.37 3.13 -18.17
CA ARG A 336 -6.83 2.46 -16.98
C ARG A 336 -7.35 1.03 -16.77
N ALA A 337 -8.48 0.66 -17.37
CA ALA A 337 -8.93 -0.74 -17.42
C ALA A 337 -8.03 -1.64 -18.28
N VAL A 338 -7.13 -1.06 -19.09
CA VAL A 338 -6.18 -1.82 -19.89
C VAL A 338 -4.98 -2.24 -19.05
N GLU A 339 -4.92 -3.53 -18.74
CA GLU A 339 -3.77 -4.13 -18.09
C GLU A 339 -2.57 -4.25 -19.03
N LEU A 340 -1.37 -4.00 -18.49
CA LEU A 340 -0.09 -4.28 -19.14
C LEU A 340 0.00 -3.79 -20.60
N GLY A 341 -0.41 -2.54 -20.86
CA GLY A 341 -0.32 -1.94 -22.19
C GLY A 341 -1.05 -2.74 -23.29
N GLY A 342 -2.14 -3.41 -22.92
CA GLY A 342 -2.99 -4.18 -23.84
C GLY A 342 -2.35 -5.49 -24.30
N ILE A 343 -1.35 -6.00 -23.60
CA ILE A 343 -0.71 -7.27 -23.99
C ILE A 343 -1.67 -8.46 -23.89
N ALA A 344 -2.72 -8.36 -23.06
CA ALA A 344 -3.82 -9.31 -23.00
C ALA A 344 -4.52 -9.47 -24.37
N TYR A 345 -4.69 -8.37 -25.11
CA TYR A 345 -5.23 -8.39 -26.47
C TYR A 345 -4.28 -9.11 -27.44
N SER A 346 -2.98 -8.83 -27.35
CA SER A 346 -1.96 -9.51 -28.16
C SER A 346 -1.91 -11.01 -27.89
N ALA A 347 -1.99 -11.44 -26.61
CA ALA A 347 -2.06 -12.85 -26.24
C ALA A 347 -3.31 -13.53 -26.82
N GLN A 348 -4.47 -12.88 -26.74
CA GLN A 348 -5.71 -13.39 -27.34
C GLN A 348 -5.58 -13.58 -28.87
N GLN A 349 -4.95 -12.62 -29.57
CA GLN A 349 -4.70 -12.74 -31.01
C GLN A 349 -3.76 -13.91 -31.36
N LEU A 350 -2.76 -14.22 -30.52
CA LEU A 350 -1.91 -15.38 -30.71
C LEU A 350 -2.68 -16.71 -30.56
N GLN A 351 -3.61 -16.77 -29.61
CA GLN A 351 -4.36 -17.99 -29.27
C GLN A 351 -5.54 -18.28 -30.21
N HIS A 352 -6.27 -17.24 -30.60
CA HIS A 352 -7.51 -17.36 -31.36
C HIS A 352 -7.40 -16.91 -32.82
N GLY A 353 -6.22 -16.44 -33.21
CA GLY A 353 -5.96 -15.92 -34.54
C GLY A 353 -5.98 -14.40 -34.58
N VAL A 354 -5.05 -13.85 -35.36
CA VAL A 354 -4.87 -12.42 -35.55
C VAL A 354 -6.03 -11.85 -36.37
N ILE A 355 -6.75 -10.88 -35.80
CA ILE A 355 -7.85 -10.17 -36.46
C ILE A 355 -7.30 -8.90 -37.10
N GLN A 356 -7.51 -8.76 -38.41
CA GLN A 356 -7.15 -7.56 -39.16
C GLN A 356 -8.40 -6.73 -39.42
N SER A 357 -8.38 -5.48 -38.98
CA SER A 357 -9.42 -4.47 -39.27
C SER A 357 -8.75 -3.20 -39.79
N ALA A 358 -9.45 -2.48 -40.66
CA ALA A 358 -9.06 -1.12 -41.01
C ALA A 358 -9.10 -0.26 -39.74
N LYS A 359 -8.03 0.50 -39.49
CA LYS A 359 -7.91 1.36 -38.32
C LYS A 359 -8.25 2.79 -38.72
N ASP A 360 -9.21 3.41 -38.04
CA ASP A 360 -9.49 4.83 -38.25
C ASP A 360 -8.39 5.70 -37.66
N CYS A 361 -8.00 5.43 -36.42
CA CYS A 361 -6.97 6.16 -35.71
C CYS A 361 -5.99 5.20 -35.06
N LEU A 362 -4.69 5.48 -35.21
CA LEU A 362 -3.60 4.86 -34.45
C LEU A 362 -2.91 5.95 -33.63
N PHE A 363 -2.83 5.77 -32.32
CA PHE A 363 -2.23 6.73 -31.39
C PHE A 363 -1.00 6.10 -30.72
N ASN A 364 0.13 6.80 -30.78
CA ASN A 364 1.40 6.37 -30.24
C ASN A 364 2.05 7.51 -29.45
N PHE A 365 2.31 7.29 -28.16
CA PHE A 365 3.04 8.21 -27.32
C PHE A 365 4.42 7.65 -27.00
N LEU A 366 5.44 8.20 -27.66
CA LEU A 366 6.84 7.76 -27.57
C LEU A 366 7.51 8.19 -26.24
N GLY A 367 6.85 9.07 -25.47
CA GLY A 367 7.38 9.62 -24.23
C GLY A 367 8.56 10.56 -24.47
N GLN A 368 9.48 10.61 -23.50
CA GLN A 368 10.67 11.46 -23.60
C GLN A 368 11.74 10.81 -24.47
N VAL A 369 12.09 11.46 -25.58
CA VAL A 369 13.22 11.07 -26.41
C VAL A 369 14.50 11.30 -25.59
N PRO A 370 15.26 10.25 -25.22
CA PRO A 370 16.41 10.42 -24.36
C PRO A 370 17.53 11.13 -25.12
N ALA A 371 18.19 12.10 -24.48
CA ALA A 371 19.46 12.63 -24.97
C ALA A 371 20.53 11.51 -24.86
N HIS A 372 20.76 10.80 -25.96
CA HIS A 372 21.78 9.77 -26.02
C HIS A 372 23.10 10.38 -26.47
N SER A 373 24.09 10.40 -25.57
CA SER A 373 25.47 10.79 -25.84
C SER A 373 25.65 12.28 -26.20
N ASN A 374 26.86 12.66 -26.63
CA ASN A 374 27.12 13.97 -27.21
C ASN A 374 26.62 14.05 -28.67
N TRP A 375 25.94 13.02 -29.19
CA TRP A 375 25.34 13.00 -30.52
C TRP A 375 23.98 13.69 -30.47
N GLN A 376 23.76 14.63 -31.38
CA GLN A 376 22.50 15.34 -31.49
C GLN A 376 21.65 14.64 -32.56
N LEU A 377 20.46 14.17 -32.18
CA LEU A 377 19.49 13.64 -33.12
C LEU A 377 19.00 14.78 -34.02
N LEU A 378 19.06 14.57 -35.33
CA LEU A 378 18.63 15.52 -36.33
C LEU A 378 17.31 15.12 -36.96
N ASP A 379 17.16 13.83 -37.24
CA ASP A 379 15.97 13.28 -37.88
C ASP A 379 15.77 11.82 -37.48
N SER A 380 14.52 11.37 -37.51
CA SER A 380 14.14 9.99 -37.24
C SER A 380 12.77 9.70 -37.81
N GLY A 381 12.55 8.48 -38.31
CA GLY A 381 11.23 8.11 -38.80
C GLY A 381 11.13 6.68 -39.29
N LEU A 382 10.01 6.39 -39.95
CA LEU A 382 9.72 5.12 -40.59
C LEU A 382 9.66 5.31 -42.11
N TRP A 383 10.66 4.82 -42.82
CA TRP A 383 10.64 4.75 -44.28
C TRP A 383 9.86 3.50 -44.70
N ARG A 384 9.02 3.62 -45.72
CA ARG A 384 8.17 2.53 -46.21
C ARG A 384 8.32 2.43 -47.73
N ASP A 385 8.38 1.22 -48.25
CA ASP A 385 8.28 0.93 -49.68
C ASP A 385 6.92 1.42 -50.23
N ASP A 386 6.89 1.89 -51.48
CA ASP A 386 5.69 2.40 -52.18
C ASP A 386 4.52 1.40 -52.17
N THR A 387 4.80 0.10 -51.95
CA THR A 387 3.78 -0.96 -51.86
C THR A 387 3.00 -0.98 -50.55
N ILE A 388 3.49 -0.34 -49.48
CA ILE A 388 2.89 -0.35 -48.14
C ILE A 388 1.82 0.75 -48.02
N VAL A 389 0.63 0.40 -47.53
CA VAL A 389 -0.44 1.38 -47.28
C VAL A 389 -0.32 1.99 -45.89
N ALA A 390 -0.97 3.14 -45.67
CA ALA A 390 -1.03 3.78 -44.35
C ALA A 390 -1.51 2.81 -43.25
N ASP A 391 -0.98 2.95 -42.03
CA ASP A 391 -1.30 2.08 -40.89
C ASP A 391 -2.70 2.33 -40.31
N ALA A 392 -3.23 3.54 -40.50
CA ALA A 392 -4.57 3.98 -40.15
C ALA A 392 -5.00 5.14 -41.07
N ALA A 393 -6.27 5.55 -41.01
CA ALA A 393 -6.71 6.75 -41.71
C ALA A 393 -6.01 8.01 -41.16
N VAL A 394 -5.80 8.05 -39.84
CA VAL A 394 -4.89 8.99 -39.17
C VAL A 394 -3.99 8.25 -38.17
N VAL A 395 -2.68 8.50 -38.23
CA VAL A 395 -1.71 8.08 -37.22
C VAL A 395 -1.25 9.32 -36.46
N VAL A 396 -1.22 9.25 -35.13
CA VAL A 396 -0.78 10.33 -34.24
C VAL A 396 0.44 9.84 -33.47
N ASN A 397 1.61 10.41 -33.77
CA ASN A 397 2.86 10.15 -33.06
C ASN A 397 3.22 11.35 -32.20
N ALA A 398 3.27 11.17 -30.88
CA ALA A 398 3.60 12.24 -29.94
C ALA A 398 4.87 11.92 -29.14
N ALA A 399 5.79 12.89 -29.05
CA ALA A 399 7.07 12.75 -28.36
C ALA A 399 7.48 14.03 -27.63
N LEU A 400 8.19 13.87 -26.50
CA LEU A 400 8.80 14.98 -25.76
C LEU A 400 10.30 15.08 -26.08
N GLU A 401 10.72 16.23 -26.57
CA GLU A 401 12.12 16.57 -26.85
C GLU A 401 12.53 17.80 -26.06
N GLN A 402 13.46 17.65 -25.10
CA GLN A 402 13.89 18.75 -24.23
C GLN A 402 12.73 19.51 -23.54
N GLY A 403 11.64 18.81 -23.25
CA GLY A 403 10.42 19.37 -22.65
C GLY A 403 9.41 19.93 -23.66
N GLN A 404 9.79 20.12 -24.93
CA GLN A 404 8.86 20.49 -25.99
C GLN A 404 8.08 19.26 -26.47
N LEU A 405 6.78 19.43 -26.70
CA LEU A 405 5.93 18.38 -27.26
C LEU A 405 5.88 18.53 -28.77
N LYS A 406 6.29 17.50 -29.50
CA LYS A 406 6.09 17.39 -30.95
C LYS A 406 5.01 16.35 -31.22
N VAL A 407 4.03 16.71 -32.04
CA VAL A 407 2.99 15.79 -32.50
C VAL A 407 3.01 15.76 -34.01
N GLU A 408 3.25 14.59 -34.57
CA GLU A 408 3.21 14.30 -36.00
C GLU A 408 1.96 13.52 -36.33
N PHE A 409 1.32 13.92 -37.43
CA PHE A 409 0.15 13.28 -37.99
C PHE A 409 0.49 12.71 -39.36
N GLU A 410 0.25 11.41 -39.55
CA GLU A 410 0.24 10.78 -40.88
C GLU A 410 -1.22 10.53 -41.28
N PHE A 411 -1.64 11.04 -42.44
CA PHE A 411 -2.98 10.83 -42.97
C PHE A 411 -2.94 10.00 -44.24
N ALA A 412 -3.82 9.00 -44.34
CA ALA A 412 -4.04 8.30 -45.59
C ALA A 412 -4.68 9.26 -46.60
N ALA A 413 -4.03 9.52 -47.74
CA ALA A 413 -4.53 10.46 -48.75
C ALA A 413 -5.83 10.00 -49.44
N THR A 414 -6.21 8.72 -49.28
CA THR A 414 -7.53 8.24 -49.68
C THR A 414 -8.63 8.71 -48.74
N CYS A 415 -8.32 8.93 -47.46
CA CYS A 415 -9.27 9.37 -46.44
C CYS A 415 -9.26 10.89 -46.24
N PHE A 416 -8.15 11.58 -46.53
CA PHE A 416 -7.97 13.01 -46.29
C PHE A 416 -7.35 13.71 -47.50
N SER A 417 -7.92 14.85 -47.88
CA SER A 417 -7.25 15.86 -48.72
C SER A 417 -6.24 16.69 -47.92
N ASP A 418 -5.34 17.42 -48.58
CA ASP A 418 -4.39 18.33 -47.92
C ASP A 418 -5.07 19.35 -47.00
N LEU A 419 -6.16 19.98 -47.46
CA LEU A 419 -6.93 20.94 -46.67
C LEU A 419 -7.56 20.29 -45.44
N GLU A 420 -7.99 19.04 -45.58
CA GLU A 420 -8.58 18.26 -44.50
C GLU A 420 -7.56 17.84 -43.45
N ALA A 421 -6.33 17.52 -43.87
CA ALA A 421 -5.19 17.25 -43.00
C ALA A 421 -4.75 18.51 -42.23
N ASP A 422 -4.63 19.66 -42.90
CA ASP A 422 -4.34 20.96 -42.28
C ASP A 422 -5.40 21.34 -41.23
N SER A 423 -6.67 21.14 -41.59
CA SER A 423 -7.81 21.39 -40.70
C SER A 423 -7.79 20.47 -39.48
N PHE A 424 -7.45 19.19 -39.63
CA PHE A 424 -7.35 18.25 -38.50
C PHE A 424 -6.25 18.67 -37.50
N SER A 425 -5.04 19.00 -37.98
CA SER A 425 -3.95 19.42 -37.11
C SER A 425 -4.26 20.74 -36.37
N SER A 426 -5.00 21.64 -37.02
CA SER A 426 -5.49 22.87 -36.38
C SER A 426 -6.54 22.59 -35.31
N GLN A 427 -7.54 21.74 -35.61
CA GLN A 427 -8.59 21.33 -34.66
C GLN A 427 -8.05 20.58 -33.45
N PHE A 428 -6.99 19.79 -33.62
CA PHE A 428 -6.30 19.15 -32.50
C PHE A 428 -5.71 20.18 -31.53
N THR A 429 -5.09 21.23 -32.08
CA THR A 429 -4.52 22.33 -31.29
C THR A 429 -5.61 23.12 -30.57
N GLU A 430 -6.74 23.38 -31.23
CA GLU A 430 -7.92 24.02 -30.64
C GLU A 430 -8.50 23.15 -29.51
N SER A 431 -8.66 21.84 -29.75
CA SER A 431 -9.18 20.90 -28.75
C SER A 431 -8.31 20.85 -27.50
N LEU A 432 -6.98 20.86 -27.63
CA LEU A 432 -6.06 20.96 -26.49
C LEU A 432 -6.27 22.25 -25.68
N ALA A 433 -6.41 23.39 -26.36
CA ALA A 433 -6.63 24.67 -25.70
C ALA A 433 -8.02 24.75 -25.01
N GLU A 434 -9.06 24.17 -25.61
CA GLU A 434 -10.39 24.07 -25.01
C GLU A 434 -10.39 23.17 -23.77
N ILE A 435 -9.72 22.02 -23.84
CA ILE A 435 -9.56 21.10 -22.72
C ILE A 435 -8.81 21.78 -21.58
N ASP A 436 -7.71 22.45 -21.89
CA ASP A 436 -6.95 23.23 -20.91
C ASP A 436 -7.83 24.28 -20.23
N ASN A 437 -8.46 25.18 -20.99
CA ASN A 437 -9.35 26.20 -20.44
C ASN A 437 -10.50 25.62 -19.60
N PHE A 438 -11.08 24.50 -20.03
CA PHE A 438 -12.11 23.80 -19.25
C PHE A 438 -11.57 23.32 -17.90
N MET A 439 -10.41 22.67 -17.88
CA MET A 439 -9.81 22.18 -16.62
C MET A 439 -9.44 23.32 -15.66
N ALA A 440 -9.07 24.51 -16.17
CA ALA A 440 -8.79 25.69 -15.34
C ALA A 440 -10.04 26.25 -14.65
N LEU A 441 -11.20 26.17 -15.33
CA LEU A 441 -12.44 26.82 -14.90
C LEU A 441 -13.36 25.90 -14.08
N ASN A 442 -13.08 24.60 -14.03
CA ASN A 442 -13.94 23.60 -13.40
C ASN A 442 -13.26 22.95 -12.19
N PRO A 443 -14.04 22.55 -11.17
CA PRO A 443 -13.49 21.89 -9.99
C PRO A 443 -12.89 20.53 -10.34
N ALA A 444 -11.84 20.15 -9.62
CA ALA A 444 -11.20 18.86 -9.78
C ALA A 444 -12.19 17.70 -9.53
N ILE A 445 -12.13 16.69 -10.39
CA ILE A 445 -12.93 15.48 -10.32
C ILE A 445 -12.08 14.29 -9.85
N VAL A 446 -12.73 13.35 -9.17
CA VAL A 446 -12.14 12.09 -8.73
C VAL A 446 -12.86 10.95 -9.46
N THR A 447 -12.09 10.01 -9.98
CA THR A 447 -12.62 8.79 -10.61
C THR A 447 -12.28 7.55 -9.78
N PRO A 448 -12.98 6.41 -9.95
CA PRO A 448 -12.69 5.18 -9.21
C PRO A 448 -11.22 4.76 -9.26
N GLU A 449 -10.53 5.03 -10.37
CA GLU A 449 -9.13 4.68 -10.58
C GLU A 449 -8.15 5.63 -9.88
N ASP A 450 -8.64 6.64 -9.18
CA ASP A 450 -7.84 7.54 -8.34
C ASP A 450 -7.81 7.15 -6.87
N VAL A 451 -8.73 6.29 -6.46
CA VAL A 451 -8.91 5.92 -5.06
C VAL A 451 -8.54 4.47 -4.83
N MET A 452 -8.15 4.14 -3.61
CA MET A 452 -7.71 2.79 -3.28
C MET A 452 -8.88 1.80 -3.12
N ALA A 453 -10.03 2.28 -2.66
CA ALA A 453 -11.20 1.44 -2.44
C ALA A 453 -12.00 1.19 -3.72
N GLU A 454 -12.58 -0.01 -3.84
CA GLU A 454 -13.60 -0.29 -4.85
C GLU A 454 -14.83 0.60 -4.62
N VAL A 455 -15.12 1.45 -5.59
CA VAL A 455 -16.26 2.38 -5.61
C VAL A 455 -16.77 2.59 -7.04
N SER A 456 -18.06 2.89 -7.20
CA SER A 456 -18.60 3.30 -8.50
C SER A 456 -18.51 4.82 -8.70
N GLN A 457 -18.42 5.27 -9.96
CA GLN A 457 -18.45 6.71 -10.27
C GLN A 457 -19.74 7.38 -9.77
N ALA A 458 -20.87 6.67 -9.79
CA ALA A 458 -22.16 7.18 -9.32
C ALA A 458 -22.20 7.39 -7.80
N GLU A 459 -21.36 6.68 -7.03
CA GLU A 459 -21.20 6.89 -5.59
C GLU A 459 -20.24 8.02 -5.29
N LEU A 460 -19.11 8.10 -6.02
CA LEU A 460 -18.19 9.23 -5.94
C LEU A 460 -18.91 10.55 -6.22
N ASP A 461 -19.78 10.58 -7.22
CA ASP A 461 -20.54 11.78 -7.59
C ASP A 461 -21.59 12.19 -6.54
N LYS A 462 -21.91 11.32 -5.57
CA LYS A 462 -22.76 11.65 -4.40
C LYS A 462 -21.96 12.20 -3.23
N LEU A 463 -20.64 11.99 -3.21
CA LEU A 463 -19.77 12.56 -2.19
C LEU A 463 -19.50 14.04 -2.50
N ASP A 464 -19.07 14.78 -1.49
CA ASP A 464 -18.61 16.16 -1.66
C ASP A 464 -17.37 16.19 -2.59
N GLN A 465 -17.17 17.28 -3.32
CA GLN A 465 -15.99 17.51 -4.17
C GLN A 465 -14.70 17.66 -3.34
N ASN A 466 -14.83 17.75 -2.02
CA ASN A 466 -13.76 17.80 -1.05
C ASN A 466 -13.13 16.42 -0.73
N VAL A 467 -13.24 15.42 -1.61
CA VAL A 467 -12.61 14.09 -1.40
C VAL A 467 -11.23 14.02 -2.05
N SER A 468 -10.20 13.70 -1.26
CA SER A 468 -8.84 13.46 -1.72
C SER A 468 -8.59 11.99 -2.04
N ASP A 469 -9.09 11.07 -1.21
CA ASP A 469 -8.92 9.64 -1.40
C ASP A 469 -10.05 8.88 -0.70
N ILE A 470 -10.25 7.62 -1.09
CA ILE A 470 -11.14 6.69 -0.41
C ILE A 470 -10.36 5.40 -0.20
N LEU A 471 -10.18 5.04 1.06
CA LEU A 471 -9.43 3.88 1.50
C LEU A 471 -10.39 2.77 1.96
N PRO A 472 -10.01 1.49 1.80
CA PRO A 472 -10.75 0.41 2.45
C PRO A 472 -10.67 0.57 3.97
N ALA A 473 -11.78 0.38 4.67
CA ALA A 473 -11.77 0.30 6.13
C ALA A 473 -11.27 -1.08 6.56
N THR A 474 -10.34 -1.13 7.51
CA THR A 474 -9.92 -2.41 8.10
C THR A 474 -11.08 -3.06 8.84
N ALA A 475 -11.06 -4.38 9.00
CA ALA A 475 -12.11 -5.09 9.73
C ALA A 475 -12.28 -4.58 11.18
N LEU A 476 -11.18 -4.15 11.83
CA LEU A 476 -11.27 -3.48 13.14
C LEU A 476 -12.03 -2.15 13.02
N GLN A 477 -11.69 -1.30 12.05
CA GLN A 477 -12.42 -0.04 11.82
C GLN A 477 -13.91 -0.30 11.55
N GLN A 478 -14.25 -1.29 10.72
CA GLN A 478 -15.64 -1.68 10.46
C GLN A 478 -16.36 -2.11 11.75
N GLY A 479 -15.71 -2.93 12.59
CA GLY A 479 -16.24 -3.34 13.89
C GLY A 479 -16.46 -2.15 14.83
N LEU A 480 -15.53 -1.21 14.89
CA LEU A 480 -15.65 0.01 15.70
C LEU A 480 -16.81 0.90 15.21
N VAL A 481 -16.96 1.09 13.89
CA VAL A 481 -18.09 1.83 13.31
C VAL A 481 -19.42 1.17 13.68
N PHE A 482 -19.53 -0.14 13.50
CA PHE A 482 -20.72 -0.91 13.85
C PHE A 482 -21.09 -0.80 15.34
N HIS A 483 -20.12 -0.95 16.24
CA HIS A 483 -20.37 -0.82 17.68
C HIS A 483 -20.78 0.59 18.09
N SER A 484 -20.21 1.61 17.43
CA SER A 484 -20.55 3.02 17.68
C SER A 484 -21.98 3.36 17.26
N GLN A 485 -22.49 2.72 16.19
CA GLN A 485 -23.90 2.86 15.77
C GLN A 485 -24.88 2.16 16.71
N LEU A 486 -24.55 0.95 17.18
CA LEU A 486 -25.45 0.14 18.03
C LEU A 486 -25.66 0.73 19.42
N ARG A 487 -24.63 1.36 19.99
CA ARG A 487 -24.68 1.96 21.32
C ARG A 487 -24.62 3.47 21.16
N GLN A 488 -25.75 4.16 21.23
CA GLN A 488 -25.77 5.62 21.39
C GLN A 488 -25.01 5.99 22.69
N GLY A 489 -23.73 6.34 22.61
CA GLY A 489 -22.87 6.55 23.78
C GLY A 489 -21.42 6.86 23.45
N SER A 490 -20.60 7.04 24.49
CA SER A 490 -19.22 7.54 24.44
C SER A 490 -18.12 6.47 24.24
N ASN A 491 -18.46 5.30 23.70
CA ASN A 491 -17.50 4.21 23.55
C ASN A 491 -16.44 4.57 22.51
N TYR A 492 -15.21 4.07 22.69
CA TYR A 492 -14.07 4.32 21.80
C TYR A 492 -13.71 5.80 21.62
N ILE A 493 -14.11 6.66 22.56
CA ILE A 493 -13.61 8.02 22.64
C ILE A 493 -12.40 8.01 23.55
N ASN A 494 -11.27 8.42 22.98
CA ASN A 494 -10.03 8.59 23.71
C ASN A 494 -9.85 10.08 23.99
N GLN A 495 -9.53 10.41 25.24
CA GLN A 495 -9.26 11.78 25.65
C GLN A 495 -7.93 11.86 26.38
N VAL A 496 -7.05 12.73 25.92
CA VAL A 496 -5.76 13.03 26.53
C VAL A 496 -5.77 14.49 26.97
N CYS A 497 -5.46 14.74 28.24
CA CYS A 497 -5.32 16.07 28.80
C CYS A 497 -3.85 16.32 29.15
N LEU A 498 -3.26 17.35 28.55
CA LEU A 498 -1.89 17.79 28.74
C LEU A 498 -1.88 19.11 29.54
N PRO A 499 -1.48 19.10 30.82
CA PRO A 499 -1.19 20.33 31.54
C PRO A 499 0.01 21.02 30.89
N MET A 500 -0.08 22.33 30.65
CA MET A 500 0.95 23.10 29.95
C MET A 500 1.21 24.44 30.65
N THR A 501 2.48 24.84 30.74
CA THR A 501 2.89 26.18 31.18
C THR A 501 3.88 26.79 30.19
N GLN A 502 4.04 28.11 30.24
CA GLN A 502 4.91 28.86 29.30
C GLN A 502 4.50 28.66 27.83
N LEU A 503 3.18 28.54 27.61
CA LEU A 503 2.58 28.26 26.31
C LEU A 503 2.30 29.54 25.51
N ASP A 504 2.58 29.52 24.21
CA ASP A 504 2.03 30.43 23.21
C ASP A 504 0.83 29.76 22.52
N PRO A 505 -0.42 30.15 22.84
CA PRO A 505 -1.62 29.51 22.27
C PRO A 505 -1.70 29.58 20.75
N VAL A 506 -1.18 30.67 20.15
CA VAL A 506 -1.23 30.88 18.70
C VAL A 506 -0.29 29.90 17.99
N ARG A 507 0.92 29.70 18.52
CA ARG A 507 1.85 28.70 17.98
C ARG A 507 1.31 27.28 18.11
N LEU A 508 0.65 26.96 19.23
CA LEU A 508 0.06 25.64 19.41
C LEU A 508 -1.07 25.39 18.41
N GLN A 509 -1.93 26.38 18.17
CA GLN A 509 -2.98 26.29 17.16
C GLN A 509 -2.39 26.09 15.75
N GLN A 510 -1.32 26.81 15.40
CA GLN A 510 -0.61 26.65 14.12
C GLN A 510 0.05 25.28 13.97
N ALA A 511 0.59 24.73 15.06
CA ALA A 511 1.16 23.38 15.07
C ALA A 511 0.07 22.32 14.80
N TRP A 512 -1.11 22.45 15.43
CA TRP A 512 -2.25 21.58 15.12
C TRP A 512 -2.76 21.72 13.68
N GLN A 513 -2.80 22.94 13.13
CA GLN A 513 -3.15 23.16 11.71
C GLN A 513 -2.14 22.47 10.77
N THR A 514 -0.86 22.53 11.13
CA THR A 514 0.22 21.85 10.38
C THR A 514 -0.01 20.35 10.38
N LEU A 515 -0.34 19.76 11.53
CA LEU A 515 -0.63 18.32 11.63
C LEU A 515 -1.88 17.91 10.85
N LEU A 516 -2.97 18.68 10.92
CA LEU A 516 -4.20 18.42 10.16
C LEU A 516 -3.94 18.36 8.64
N THR A 517 -3.08 19.25 8.15
CA THR A 517 -2.70 19.29 6.72
C THR A 517 -1.76 18.14 6.35
N ARG A 518 -0.95 17.69 7.30
CA ARG A 518 0.13 16.71 7.12
C ARG A 518 -0.34 15.25 7.13
N HIS A 519 -1.33 14.91 7.96
CA HIS A 519 -1.78 13.53 8.18
C HIS A 519 -3.19 13.31 7.62
N ASP A 520 -3.30 12.43 6.63
CA ASP A 520 -4.59 12.08 5.99
C ASP A 520 -5.59 11.53 7.01
N THR A 521 -5.11 10.77 7.99
CA THR A 521 -5.89 10.22 9.10
C THR A 521 -6.63 11.30 9.92
N LEU A 522 -6.10 12.52 10.02
CA LEU A 522 -6.79 13.62 10.71
C LEU A 522 -7.89 14.27 9.87
N ARG A 523 -7.90 14.00 8.56
CA ARG A 523 -8.93 14.41 7.59
C ARG A 523 -9.91 13.27 7.25
N ALA A 524 -9.77 12.13 7.92
CA ALA A 524 -10.55 10.94 7.65
C ALA A 524 -11.93 10.96 8.34
N TYR A 525 -12.92 10.45 7.63
CA TYR A 525 -14.26 10.11 8.12
C TYR A 525 -14.79 8.88 7.36
N PHE A 526 -16.01 8.42 7.65
CA PHE A 526 -16.57 7.20 7.06
C PHE A 526 -17.70 7.48 6.07
N ALA A 527 -17.88 6.58 5.11
CA ALA A 527 -19.03 6.53 4.23
C ALA A 527 -19.38 5.08 3.88
N ALA A 528 -20.68 4.76 3.85
CA ALA A 528 -21.16 3.47 3.38
C ALA A 528 -21.22 3.47 1.84
N LEU A 529 -20.28 2.79 1.20
CA LEU A 529 -20.16 2.68 -0.27
C LEU A 529 -20.14 1.20 -0.66
N LEU A 530 -20.91 0.81 -1.68
CA LEU A 530 -21.13 -0.59 -2.09
C LEU A 530 -21.53 -1.52 -0.93
N GLY A 531 -22.27 -1.00 0.05
CA GLY A 531 -22.72 -1.75 1.23
C GLY A 531 -21.63 -2.07 2.26
N SER A 532 -20.45 -1.45 2.15
CA SER A 532 -19.35 -1.56 3.10
C SER A 532 -18.93 -0.19 3.62
N GLU A 533 -18.42 -0.14 4.86
CA GLU A 533 -17.80 1.07 5.37
C GLU A 533 -16.47 1.33 4.65
N ARG A 534 -16.27 2.56 4.19
CA ARG A 534 -15.04 3.06 3.57
C ARG A 534 -14.55 4.28 4.34
N VAL A 535 -13.23 4.47 4.34
CA VAL A 535 -12.60 5.65 4.94
C VAL A 535 -12.46 6.70 3.84
N VAL A 536 -13.13 7.83 4.00
CA VAL A 536 -13.02 8.98 3.09
C VAL A 536 -12.02 9.97 3.65
N ILE A 537 -11.05 10.37 2.84
CA ILE A 537 -10.06 11.39 3.20
C ILE A 537 -10.47 12.71 2.57
N ALA A 538 -10.76 13.72 3.39
CA ALA A 538 -11.08 15.05 2.89
C ALA A 538 -9.82 15.76 2.32
N LYS A 539 -9.97 16.60 1.28
CA LYS A 539 -8.88 17.48 0.80
C LYS A 539 -8.55 18.52 1.85
N GLU A 540 -9.56 19.19 2.42
CA GLU A 540 -9.37 20.19 3.47
C GLU A 540 -10.46 20.07 4.54
N LEU A 541 -10.12 20.31 5.80
CA LEU A 541 -11.09 20.46 6.88
C LEU A 541 -10.75 21.71 7.70
N SER A 542 -11.76 22.30 8.32
CA SER A 542 -11.55 23.33 9.34
C SER A 542 -10.93 22.72 10.59
N LEU A 543 -9.96 23.40 11.20
CA LEU A 543 -9.34 22.94 12.44
C LEU A 543 -10.37 22.88 13.59
N PRO A 544 -10.60 21.70 14.22
CA PRO A 544 -11.56 21.55 15.31
C PRO A 544 -10.97 22.04 16.64
N TRP A 545 -10.69 23.33 16.73
CA TRP A 545 -10.03 24.00 17.87
C TRP A 545 -10.99 24.93 18.61
N GLN A 546 -11.03 24.83 19.94
CA GLN A 546 -11.71 25.80 20.81
C GLN A 546 -10.81 26.25 21.96
N GLN A 547 -10.91 27.52 22.33
CA GLN A 547 -10.19 28.09 23.46
C GLN A 547 -11.19 28.53 24.53
N HIS A 548 -10.92 28.19 25.79
CA HIS A 548 -11.77 28.48 26.94
C HIS A 548 -10.99 29.29 27.95
N ASP A 549 -11.56 30.40 28.42
CA ASP A 549 -11.02 31.17 29.54
C ASP A 549 -11.76 30.79 30.83
N PHE A 550 -11.07 30.07 31.72
CA PHE A 550 -11.60 29.71 33.04
C PHE A 550 -11.01 30.55 34.17
N THR A 551 -10.22 31.59 33.85
CA THR A 551 -9.57 32.46 34.85
C THR A 551 -10.56 33.34 35.61
N ALA A 552 -11.68 33.73 34.97
CA ALA A 552 -12.74 34.54 35.57
C ALA A 552 -14.02 33.73 35.85
N PRO A 553 -14.77 34.00 36.93
CA PRO A 553 -16.12 33.47 37.12
C PRO A 553 -17.05 34.00 36.01
N SER A 554 -17.76 33.11 35.32
CA SER A 554 -18.88 33.50 34.44
C SER A 554 -20.22 33.24 35.13
N ASP A 555 -21.26 34.00 34.75
CA ASP A 555 -22.59 33.94 35.38
C ASP A 555 -23.25 32.54 35.33
N ASP A 556 -22.85 31.69 34.37
CA ASP A 556 -23.39 30.33 34.15
C ASP A 556 -22.54 29.19 34.73
N THR A 557 -21.36 29.48 35.30
CA THR A 557 -20.45 28.44 35.85
C THR A 557 -19.84 28.85 37.20
N GLN A 558 -20.60 28.69 38.28
CA GLN A 558 -20.03 28.71 39.63
C GLN A 558 -19.19 27.42 39.83
N GLY A 559 -17.88 27.57 40.03
CA GLY A 559 -16.94 26.47 40.28
C GLY A 559 -15.46 26.89 40.08
N ASP A 560 -14.53 26.19 40.73
CA ASP A 560 -13.07 26.32 40.54
C ASP A 560 -12.67 26.00 39.08
N PRO A 561 -11.67 26.67 38.46
CA PRO A 561 -11.18 26.33 37.12
C PRO A 561 -10.99 24.84 36.84
N ASN A 562 -10.50 24.06 37.81
CA ASN A 562 -10.32 22.61 37.65
C ASN A 562 -11.66 21.86 37.56
N GLU A 563 -12.68 22.28 38.32
CA GLU A 563 -14.02 21.69 38.24
C GLU A 563 -14.66 21.97 36.87
N ARG A 564 -14.40 23.15 36.29
CA ARG A 564 -14.85 23.49 34.94
C ARG A 564 -14.13 22.67 33.88
N LEU A 565 -12.82 22.44 34.06
CA LEU A 565 -12.05 21.54 33.19
C LEU A 565 -12.60 20.12 33.21
N GLU A 566 -12.91 19.56 34.39
CA GLU A 566 -13.49 18.22 34.49
C GLU A 566 -14.89 18.14 33.84
N LYS A 567 -15.73 19.18 34.01
CA LYS A 567 -17.03 19.27 33.32
C LYS A 567 -16.86 19.35 31.80
N LEU A 568 -15.89 20.13 31.31
CA LEU A 568 -15.56 20.21 29.87
C LEU A 568 -15.13 18.85 29.33
N LYS A 569 -14.20 18.17 30.01
CA LYS A 569 -13.72 16.82 29.67
C LYS A 569 -14.87 15.82 29.54
N GLN A 570 -15.73 15.75 30.56
CA GLN A 570 -16.91 14.86 30.58
C GLN A 570 -17.92 15.20 29.48
N ARG A 571 -18.17 16.49 29.24
CA ARG A 571 -19.07 16.94 28.18
C ARG A 571 -18.54 16.52 26.80
N ARG A 572 -17.25 16.73 26.52
CA ARG A 572 -16.65 16.36 25.22
C ARG A 572 -16.72 14.87 24.93
N VAL A 573 -16.53 14.03 25.94
CA VAL A 573 -16.72 12.58 25.83
C VAL A 573 -18.20 12.25 25.57
N SER A 574 -19.12 12.94 26.23
CA SER A 574 -20.56 12.71 26.07
C SER A 574 -21.13 13.21 24.73
N ASP A 575 -20.55 14.28 24.18
CA ASP A 575 -20.95 14.85 22.87
C ASP A 575 -20.78 13.83 21.73
N GLY A 576 -19.86 12.86 21.85
CA GLY A 576 -19.64 11.83 20.83
C GLY A 576 -19.12 12.35 19.49
N PHE A 577 -19.00 11.48 18.49
CA PHE A 577 -18.68 11.86 17.10
C PHE A 577 -19.68 11.21 16.14
N ASP A 578 -20.13 11.95 15.12
CA ASP A 578 -20.77 11.36 13.96
C ASP A 578 -19.68 10.86 13.01
N LEU A 579 -19.54 9.55 12.86
CA LEU A 579 -18.47 8.95 12.06
C LEU A 579 -18.60 9.28 10.56
N TYR A 580 -19.76 9.74 10.10
CA TYR A 580 -20.01 10.16 8.72
C TYR A 580 -19.75 11.64 8.47
N GLN A 581 -19.32 12.39 9.49
CA GLN A 581 -19.01 13.82 9.39
C GLN A 581 -17.68 14.12 10.10
N GLY A 582 -16.63 14.31 9.30
CA GLY A 582 -15.32 14.74 9.82
C GLY A 582 -15.31 16.20 10.30
N PRO A 583 -14.32 16.59 11.13
CA PRO A 583 -13.24 15.78 11.68
C PRO A 583 -13.67 14.91 12.87
N LEU A 584 -13.11 13.70 13.00
CA LEU A 584 -13.40 12.77 14.10
C LEU A 584 -12.48 12.96 15.33
N TRP A 585 -12.02 14.20 15.53
CA TRP A 585 -11.20 14.63 16.67
C TRP A 585 -11.44 16.12 16.94
N ARG A 586 -11.05 16.59 18.12
CA ARG A 586 -11.12 18.00 18.53
C ARG A 586 -10.08 18.34 19.60
N VAL A 587 -9.73 19.62 19.69
CA VAL A 587 -8.84 20.16 20.72
C VAL A 587 -9.52 21.31 21.44
N ASP A 588 -9.52 21.23 22.77
CA ASP A 588 -9.96 22.30 23.66
C ASP A 588 -8.76 22.79 24.48
N LEU A 589 -8.37 24.05 24.31
CA LEU A 589 -7.35 24.70 25.15
C LEU A 589 -8.04 25.52 26.25
N ALA A 590 -7.96 25.04 27.49
CA ALA A 590 -8.51 25.74 28.65
C ALA A 590 -7.40 26.51 29.39
N GLN A 591 -7.59 27.81 29.58
CA GLN A 591 -6.73 28.65 30.41
C GLN A 591 -7.25 28.63 31.85
N LEU A 592 -6.43 28.12 32.78
CA LEU A 592 -6.78 27.94 34.19
C LEU A 592 -6.27 29.10 35.06
N SER A 593 -5.12 29.69 34.68
CA SER A 593 -4.53 30.87 35.30
C SER A 593 -3.79 31.70 34.24
N ALA A 594 -3.01 32.71 34.65
CA ALA A 594 -2.23 33.53 33.71
C ALA A 594 -1.27 32.69 32.84
N ASP A 595 -0.61 31.69 33.45
CA ASP A 595 0.41 30.86 32.80
C ASP A 595 0.08 29.36 32.78
N ASP A 596 -1.05 28.94 33.37
CA ASP A 596 -1.46 27.54 33.41
C ASP A 596 -2.56 27.24 32.38
N TYR A 597 -2.30 26.25 31.54
CA TYR A 597 -3.21 25.77 30.50
C TYR A 597 -3.44 24.25 30.62
N ALA A 598 -4.58 23.80 30.13
CA ALA A 598 -4.86 22.40 29.89
C ALA A 598 -5.28 22.22 28.42
N CYS A 599 -4.47 21.49 27.66
CA CYS A 599 -4.80 21.10 26.29
C CYS A 599 -5.51 19.73 26.31
N VAL A 600 -6.81 19.71 26.03
CA VAL A 600 -7.62 18.50 25.99
C VAL A 600 -7.81 18.07 24.54
N PHE A 601 -7.15 16.98 24.16
CA PHE A 601 -7.31 16.32 22.86
C PHE A 601 -8.31 15.18 22.98
N THR A 602 -9.42 15.25 22.26
CA THR A 602 -10.46 14.20 22.24
C THR A 602 -10.59 13.66 20.83
N LEU A 603 -10.50 12.35 20.65
CA LEU A 603 -10.62 11.68 19.35
C LEU A 603 -11.49 10.44 19.40
N HIS A 604 -12.00 10.03 18.24
CA HIS A 604 -12.55 8.70 18.07
C HIS A 604 -11.44 7.70 17.72
N HIS A 605 -11.38 6.58 18.43
CA HIS A 605 -10.32 5.58 18.33
C HIS A 605 -10.25 4.91 16.94
N VAL A 606 -11.31 5.01 16.14
CA VAL A 606 -11.33 4.50 14.74
C VAL A 606 -10.25 5.14 13.85
N LEU A 607 -9.80 6.35 14.19
CA LEU A 607 -8.78 7.05 13.43
C LEU A 607 -7.38 6.50 13.70
N MET A 608 -7.04 6.32 14.98
CA MET A 608 -5.67 6.01 15.38
C MET A 608 -5.57 5.34 16.75
N ASP A 609 -4.42 4.72 16.98
CA ASP A 609 -4.06 4.07 18.24
C ASP A 609 -3.19 4.93 19.19
N GLY A 610 -2.92 4.40 20.39
CA GLY A 610 -2.06 5.04 21.39
C GLY A 610 -0.64 5.29 20.89
N TRP A 611 -0.07 4.37 20.09
CA TRP A 611 1.24 4.58 19.46
C TRP A 611 1.24 5.80 18.54
N SER A 612 0.23 5.90 17.68
CA SER A 612 0.04 7.04 16.77
C SER A 612 -0.14 8.34 17.53
N SER A 613 -0.81 8.32 18.69
CA SER A 613 -0.96 9.50 19.54
C SER A 613 0.41 10.00 20.03
N GLY A 614 1.31 9.11 20.46
CA GLY A 614 2.69 9.47 20.83
C GLY A 614 3.48 10.08 19.68
N VAL A 615 3.38 9.50 18.47
CA VAL A 615 3.98 10.07 17.26
C VAL A 615 3.43 11.47 16.97
N LEU A 616 2.11 11.63 17.01
CA LEU A 616 1.42 12.87 16.72
C LEU A 616 1.81 13.98 17.70
N PHE A 617 1.88 13.70 19.00
CA PHE A 617 2.33 14.67 20.00
C PHE A 617 3.82 15.01 19.86
N GLY A 618 4.66 14.04 19.53
CA GLY A 618 6.08 14.31 19.22
C GLY A 618 6.24 15.28 18.03
N GLU A 619 5.43 15.11 16.98
CA GLU A 619 5.40 16.05 15.85
C GLU A 619 4.77 17.39 16.20
N LEU A 620 3.73 17.43 17.04
CA LEU A 620 3.10 18.65 17.53
C LEU A 620 4.15 19.56 18.20
N LEU A 621 4.96 18.98 19.09
CA LEU A 621 5.98 19.73 19.81
C LEU A 621 7.10 20.22 18.88
N ARG A 622 7.60 19.36 17.98
CA ARG A 622 8.57 19.79 16.96
C ARG A 622 8.02 20.94 16.12
N SER A 623 6.77 20.86 15.70
CA SER A 623 6.10 21.91 14.93
C SER A 623 5.93 23.20 15.74
N TYR A 624 5.54 23.11 17.01
CA TYR A 624 5.45 24.25 17.92
C TYR A 624 6.80 24.98 18.08
N HIS A 625 7.90 24.22 18.19
CA HIS A 625 9.27 24.77 18.24
C HIS A 625 9.85 25.10 16.85
N GLN A 626 9.04 25.07 15.79
CA GLN A 626 9.44 25.37 14.40
C GLN A 626 10.62 24.51 13.89
N GLN A 627 10.72 23.28 14.37
CA GLN A 627 11.70 22.31 13.93
C GLN A 627 11.21 21.59 12.66
N SER A 628 12.15 21.11 11.84
CA SER A 628 11.82 20.34 10.65
C SER A 628 11.17 19.01 11.03
N LEU A 629 10.02 18.72 10.43
CA LEU A 629 9.38 17.40 10.51
C LEU A 629 9.94 16.48 9.42
N PRO A 630 10.10 15.16 9.69
CA PRO A 630 10.46 14.19 8.65
C PRO A 630 9.37 14.11 7.56
N SER A 631 9.58 13.34 6.49
CA SER A 631 8.47 13.03 5.58
C SER A 631 7.41 12.21 6.31
N ALA A 632 6.13 12.55 6.17
CA ALA A 632 5.05 11.71 6.69
C ALA A 632 4.80 10.55 5.72
N VAL A 633 4.67 9.34 6.25
CA VAL A 633 4.18 8.20 5.49
C VAL A 633 2.71 8.00 5.85
N GLN A 634 1.84 8.00 4.84
CA GLN A 634 0.39 7.96 5.04
C GLN A 634 -0.10 6.55 5.36
N TYR A 635 -1.20 6.44 6.10
CA TYR A 635 -1.81 5.15 6.46
C TYR A 635 -2.22 4.30 5.24
N ALA A 636 -2.48 4.93 4.09
CA ALA A 636 -2.72 4.23 2.83
C ALA A 636 -1.59 3.27 2.43
N GLU A 637 -0.33 3.55 2.80
CA GLU A 637 0.79 2.65 2.53
C GLU A 637 0.71 1.34 3.35
N TYR A 638 0.19 1.41 4.58
CA TYR A 638 -0.09 0.22 5.37
C TYR A 638 -1.18 -0.64 4.74
N LEU A 639 -2.24 -0.02 4.22
CA LEU A 639 -3.31 -0.74 3.52
C LEU A 639 -2.78 -1.40 2.24
N LYS A 640 -1.89 -0.75 1.50
CA LYS A 640 -1.27 -1.34 0.29
C LYS A 640 -0.39 -2.53 0.64
N TRP A 641 0.31 -2.46 1.76
CA TRP A 641 1.05 -3.59 2.31
C TRP A 641 0.09 -4.73 2.70
N LEU A 642 -1.04 -4.40 3.36
CA LEU A 642 -2.04 -5.39 3.79
C LEU A 642 -2.65 -6.16 2.61
N GLU A 643 -2.98 -5.48 1.50
CA GLU A 643 -3.50 -6.11 0.29
C GLU A 643 -2.53 -7.10 -0.38
N GLN A 644 -1.23 -6.99 -0.11
CA GLN A 644 -0.21 -7.88 -0.66
C GLN A 644 0.02 -9.13 0.20
N GLN A 645 -0.64 -9.25 1.37
CA GLN A 645 -0.43 -10.37 2.27
C GLN A 645 -1.19 -11.62 1.83
N ASP A 646 -0.61 -12.80 2.13
CA ASP A 646 -1.29 -14.08 1.93
C ASP A 646 -2.30 -14.32 3.06
N MET A 647 -3.51 -13.78 2.86
CA MET A 647 -4.64 -13.98 3.76
C MET A 647 -5.01 -15.45 3.92
N ALA A 648 -4.89 -16.26 2.86
CA ALA A 648 -5.27 -17.67 2.91
C ALA A 648 -4.34 -18.47 3.82
N HIS A 649 -3.02 -18.25 3.71
CA HIS A 649 -2.03 -18.86 4.58
C HIS A 649 -2.24 -18.48 6.06
N SER A 650 -2.55 -17.21 6.32
CA SER A 650 -2.77 -16.74 7.69
C SER A 650 -4.08 -17.26 8.29
N LEU A 651 -5.14 -17.40 7.50
CA LEU A 651 -6.38 -18.04 7.93
C LEU A 651 -6.17 -19.53 8.28
N GLU A 652 -5.32 -20.25 7.54
CA GLU A 652 -4.96 -21.64 7.87
C GLU A 652 -4.24 -21.74 9.23
N TYR A 653 -3.28 -20.84 9.50
CA TYR A 653 -2.63 -20.74 10.80
C TYR A 653 -3.66 -20.52 11.91
N TRP A 654 -4.54 -19.53 11.75
CA TRP A 654 -5.54 -19.19 12.76
C TRP A 654 -6.54 -20.32 12.98
N GLN A 655 -6.96 -21.02 11.92
CA GLN A 655 -7.84 -22.18 12.02
C GLN A 655 -7.19 -23.28 12.89
N GLY A 656 -5.91 -23.57 12.66
CA GLY A 656 -5.13 -24.48 13.51
C GLY A 656 -5.02 -23.98 14.95
N TYR A 657 -4.80 -22.68 15.16
CA TYR A 657 -4.68 -22.07 16.48
C TYR A 657 -5.97 -22.15 17.29
N VAL A 658 -7.11 -21.71 16.74
CA VAL A 658 -8.39 -21.67 17.45
C VAL A 658 -9.02 -23.04 17.65
N SER A 659 -8.66 -24.03 16.83
CA SER A 659 -9.11 -25.44 17.03
C SER A 659 -8.67 -26.03 18.38
N GLN A 660 -7.68 -25.42 19.03
CA GLN A 660 -7.17 -25.83 20.34
C GLN A 660 -8.07 -25.39 21.50
N ILE A 661 -9.02 -24.46 21.26
CA ILE A 661 -9.89 -23.90 22.28
C ILE A 661 -10.91 -24.94 22.72
N LYS A 662 -10.86 -25.33 24.01
CA LYS A 662 -11.77 -26.32 24.59
C LYS A 662 -13.07 -25.72 25.13
N ALA A 663 -12.99 -24.49 25.62
CA ALA A 663 -14.12 -23.72 26.15
C ALA A 663 -13.77 -22.22 26.12
N PRO A 664 -14.77 -21.34 25.96
CA PRO A 664 -14.58 -19.90 26.14
C PRO A 664 -14.29 -19.56 27.61
N SER A 665 -13.62 -18.43 27.85
CA SER A 665 -13.36 -17.93 29.20
C SER A 665 -14.11 -16.62 29.43
N LEU A 666 -15.29 -16.71 30.04
CA LEU A 666 -16.23 -15.60 30.23
C LEU A 666 -16.37 -15.25 31.72
N LEU A 667 -15.53 -14.33 32.20
CA LEU A 667 -15.48 -13.92 33.61
C LEU A 667 -16.74 -13.20 34.07
N ALA A 668 -17.33 -12.34 33.24
CA ALA A 668 -18.55 -11.62 33.55
C ALA A 668 -19.77 -12.54 33.60
N GLU A 669 -19.79 -13.61 32.81
CA GLU A 669 -20.89 -14.58 32.84
C GLU A 669 -20.81 -15.48 34.08
N GLU A 670 -19.62 -16.00 34.39
CA GLU A 670 -19.41 -16.96 35.49
C GLU A 670 -19.33 -16.31 36.88
N ARG A 671 -18.80 -15.08 36.95
CA ARG A 671 -18.48 -14.40 38.22
C ARG A 671 -18.97 -12.97 38.30
N GLY A 672 -19.56 -12.44 37.23
CA GLY A 672 -20.15 -11.11 37.25
C GLY A 672 -21.41 -11.04 38.11
N SER A 673 -21.79 -9.82 38.47
CA SER A 673 -23.05 -9.52 39.13
C SER A 673 -23.79 -8.44 38.36
N GLN A 674 -25.11 -8.57 38.24
CA GLN A 674 -25.93 -7.49 37.70
C GLN A 674 -26.08 -6.40 38.76
N THR A 675 -25.55 -5.21 38.48
CA THR A 675 -25.66 -4.07 39.40
C THR A 675 -26.49 -2.94 38.77
N ASN A 676 -27.02 -2.05 39.62
CA ASN A 676 -27.71 -0.83 39.16
C ASN A 676 -26.73 0.31 38.83
N LYS A 677 -25.42 0.08 38.92
CA LYS A 677 -24.41 1.06 38.55
C LYS A 677 -24.17 0.96 37.04
N HIS A 678 -23.93 2.10 36.40
CA HIS A 678 -23.66 2.17 34.98
C HIS A 678 -22.37 2.94 34.71
N GLY A 679 -21.73 2.61 33.59
CA GLY A 679 -20.48 3.24 33.14
C GLY A 679 -19.23 2.46 33.53
N GLN A 680 -18.11 2.87 32.93
CA GLN A 680 -16.79 2.32 33.19
C GLN A 680 -16.24 2.87 34.53
N GLN A 681 -15.71 1.98 35.37
CA GLN A 681 -15.00 2.30 36.60
C GLN A 681 -13.57 1.74 36.52
N ARG A 682 -12.66 2.22 37.37
CA ARG A 682 -11.26 1.77 37.37
C ARG A 682 -10.79 1.43 38.77
N HIS A 683 -10.04 0.35 38.90
CA HIS A 683 -9.25 0.03 40.08
C HIS A 683 -7.77 0.01 39.70
N LYS A 684 -6.95 0.81 40.40
CA LYS A 684 -5.53 1.02 40.05
C LYS A 684 -4.62 0.26 41.00
N VAL A 685 -3.65 -0.43 40.43
CA VAL A 685 -2.55 -1.08 41.14
C VAL A 685 -1.25 -0.42 40.72
N VAL A 686 -0.34 -0.24 41.68
CA VAL A 686 0.99 0.33 41.43
C VAL A 686 2.04 -0.61 42.01
N PHE A 687 2.98 -1.06 41.19
CA PHE A 687 4.21 -1.68 41.66
C PHE A 687 5.28 -0.59 41.77
N SER A 688 6.00 -0.61 42.88
CA SER A 688 7.08 0.34 43.15
C SER A 688 8.20 0.28 42.11
N GLU A 689 8.96 1.36 41.98
CA GLU A 689 10.14 1.42 41.11
C GLU A 689 11.13 0.28 41.42
N THR A 690 11.30 -0.06 42.71
CA THR A 690 12.16 -1.16 43.15
C THR A 690 11.67 -2.53 42.70
N GLU A 691 10.37 -2.77 42.72
CA GLU A 691 9.79 -4.04 42.24
C GLU A 691 9.90 -4.16 40.72
N LEU A 692 9.59 -3.07 40.00
CA LEU A 692 9.73 -3.03 38.55
C LEU A 692 11.18 -3.26 38.11
N ALA A 693 12.14 -2.63 38.79
CA ALA A 693 13.57 -2.84 38.54
C ALA A 693 13.98 -4.29 38.78
N ALA A 694 13.50 -4.90 39.88
CA ALA A 694 13.75 -6.31 40.18
C ALA A 694 13.15 -7.24 39.10
N PHE A 695 11.89 -7.03 38.72
CA PHE A 695 11.25 -7.78 37.63
C PHE A 695 12.04 -7.69 36.34
N ASN A 696 12.38 -6.48 35.90
CA ASN A 696 13.14 -6.28 34.66
C ASN A 696 14.51 -6.97 34.70
N GLN A 697 15.21 -6.92 35.84
CA GLN A 697 16.51 -7.57 35.99
C GLN A 697 16.41 -9.10 35.97
N GLY A 698 15.47 -9.69 36.72
CA GLY A 698 15.29 -11.14 36.78
C GLY A 698 14.77 -11.73 35.46
N LEU A 699 13.76 -11.10 34.85
CA LEU A 699 13.20 -11.53 33.57
C LEU A 699 14.26 -11.54 32.45
N LYS A 700 15.15 -10.54 32.45
CA LYS A 700 16.26 -10.45 31.49
C LYS A 700 17.22 -11.64 31.57
N GLN A 701 17.44 -12.21 32.75
CA GLN A 701 18.30 -13.40 32.93
C GLN A 701 17.72 -14.65 32.27
N HIS A 702 16.39 -14.72 32.16
CA HIS A 702 15.66 -15.85 31.57
C HIS A 702 15.14 -15.58 30.15
N HIS A 703 15.55 -14.46 29.53
CA HIS A 703 15.08 -14.01 28.22
C HIS A 703 13.55 -13.85 28.12
N LEU A 704 12.93 -13.42 29.22
CA LEU A 704 11.48 -13.15 29.32
C LEU A 704 11.21 -11.65 29.31
N THR A 705 9.99 -11.26 28.91
CA THR A 705 9.53 -9.86 28.96
C THR A 705 8.59 -9.61 30.13
N LEU A 706 8.48 -8.34 30.55
CA LEU A 706 7.49 -7.93 31.55
C LEU A 706 6.07 -8.26 31.11
N ASN A 707 5.75 -8.06 29.82
CA ASN A 707 4.44 -8.43 29.27
C ASN A 707 4.15 -9.92 29.46
N THR A 708 5.13 -10.81 29.20
CA THR A 708 4.97 -12.25 29.42
C THR A 708 4.71 -12.61 30.88
N LEU A 709 5.37 -11.95 31.84
CA LEU A 709 5.09 -12.14 33.26
C LEU A 709 3.64 -11.77 33.60
N MET A 710 3.19 -10.61 33.12
CA MET A 710 1.82 -10.12 33.35
C MET A 710 0.78 -11.05 32.69
N GLN A 711 1.05 -11.54 31.47
CA GLN A 711 0.19 -12.51 30.78
C GLN A 711 0.10 -13.82 31.56
N GLY A 712 1.24 -14.33 32.05
CA GLY A 712 1.28 -15.52 32.90
C GLY A 712 0.48 -15.34 34.18
N ALA A 713 0.63 -14.21 34.87
CA ALA A 713 -0.14 -13.90 36.07
C ALA A 713 -1.65 -13.81 35.79
N TRP A 714 -2.02 -13.21 34.65
CA TRP A 714 -3.42 -13.15 34.23
C TRP A 714 -4.00 -14.53 33.91
N VAL A 715 -3.24 -15.39 33.24
CA VAL A 715 -3.62 -16.78 32.99
C VAL A 715 -3.88 -17.54 34.29
N LYS A 716 -3.02 -17.38 35.29
CA LYS A 716 -3.22 -18.00 36.62
C LYS A 716 -4.44 -17.44 37.34
N THR A 717 -4.67 -16.13 37.22
CA THR A 717 -5.84 -15.44 37.81
C THR A 717 -7.15 -15.97 37.21
N LEU A 718 -7.29 -15.92 35.88
CA LEU A 718 -8.47 -16.43 35.19
C LEU A 718 -8.66 -17.93 35.41
N GLY A 719 -7.58 -18.70 35.32
CA GLY A 719 -7.60 -20.14 35.49
C GLY A 719 -8.12 -20.57 36.86
N GLN A 720 -7.81 -19.79 37.91
CA GLN A 720 -8.30 -20.01 39.26
C GLN A 720 -9.75 -19.54 39.46
N LEU A 721 -10.14 -18.41 38.86
CA LEU A 721 -11.50 -17.88 38.96
C LEU A 721 -12.52 -18.70 38.16
N LEU A 722 -12.12 -19.23 37.02
CA LEU A 722 -12.98 -19.99 36.11
C LEU A 722 -12.86 -21.52 36.30
N ASN A 723 -11.87 -21.97 37.09
CA ASN A 723 -11.55 -23.40 37.26
C ASN A 723 -11.30 -24.12 35.91
N GLN A 724 -10.63 -23.44 34.97
CA GLN A 724 -10.38 -23.95 33.62
C GLN A 724 -8.90 -24.28 33.41
N PRO A 725 -8.52 -25.49 32.96
CA PRO A 725 -7.11 -25.84 32.73
C PRO A 725 -6.49 -25.13 31.52
N GLN A 726 -7.29 -24.56 30.64
CA GLN A 726 -6.89 -23.72 29.52
C GLN A 726 -7.76 -22.47 29.58
N VAL A 727 -7.17 -21.29 29.39
CA VAL A 727 -7.89 -20.02 29.38
C VAL A 727 -7.71 -19.33 28.05
N VAL A 728 -8.69 -18.51 27.69
CA VAL A 728 -8.67 -17.64 26.51
C VAL A 728 -8.92 -16.21 26.94
N PHE A 729 -8.10 -15.27 26.52
CA PHE A 729 -8.37 -13.84 26.74
C PHE A 729 -7.93 -13.04 25.52
N ALA A 730 -8.43 -11.81 25.42
CA ALA A 730 -8.04 -10.91 24.35
C ALA A 730 -6.70 -10.26 24.67
N ASN A 731 -5.81 -10.17 23.69
CA ASN A 731 -4.55 -9.46 23.81
C ASN A 731 -4.43 -8.43 22.68
N THR A 732 -4.13 -7.17 23.02
CA THR A 732 -3.86 -6.14 22.01
C THR A 732 -2.42 -6.23 21.53
N VAL A 733 -2.24 -6.28 20.22
CA VAL A 733 -0.93 -6.21 19.55
C VAL A 733 -0.81 -4.89 18.80
N ALA A 734 0.41 -4.43 18.55
CA ALA A 734 0.66 -3.14 17.89
C ALA A 734 0.25 -3.12 16.41
N GLY A 735 0.26 -4.27 15.72
CA GLY A 735 -0.08 -4.41 14.30
C GLY A 735 0.77 -3.58 13.34
N ARG A 736 2.02 -3.24 13.75
CA ARG A 736 3.00 -2.50 12.94
C ARG A 736 4.04 -3.47 12.38
N PRO A 737 3.91 -3.92 11.13
CA PRO A 737 4.76 -4.97 10.58
C PRO A 737 6.20 -4.45 10.38
N PRO A 738 7.23 -5.20 10.81
CA PRO A 738 8.64 -4.79 10.62
C PRO A 738 9.07 -4.65 9.15
N ALA A 739 8.39 -5.37 8.24
CA ALA A 739 8.65 -5.32 6.80
C ALA A 739 8.21 -3.99 6.15
N LEU A 740 7.31 -3.24 6.80
CA LEU A 740 6.88 -1.93 6.34
C LEU A 740 7.78 -0.85 6.94
N GLU A 741 8.62 -0.25 6.09
CA GLU A 741 9.54 0.81 6.50
C GLU A 741 8.77 1.99 7.12
N GLN A 742 9.29 2.53 8.22
CA GLN A 742 8.68 3.65 8.94
C GLN A 742 7.25 3.39 9.48
N ALA A 743 6.79 2.14 9.56
CA ALA A 743 5.49 1.80 10.18
C ALA A 743 5.33 2.42 11.57
N ASN A 744 6.41 2.52 12.36
CA ASN A 744 6.41 3.15 13.69
C ASN A 744 6.24 4.68 13.68
N ASN A 745 6.35 5.34 12.53
CA ASN A 745 6.16 6.80 12.39
C ASN A 745 4.82 7.15 11.72
N MET A 746 4.02 6.15 11.35
CA MET A 746 2.72 6.37 10.71
C MET A 746 1.63 6.67 11.75
N VAL A 747 0.70 7.55 11.39
CA VAL A 747 -0.48 7.86 12.20
C VAL A 747 -1.69 7.15 11.61
N GLY A 748 -2.28 6.21 12.36
CA GLY A 748 -3.41 5.39 11.91
C GLY A 748 -3.80 4.32 12.92
N LEU A 749 -4.85 3.55 12.64
CA LEU A 749 -5.28 2.46 13.51
C LEU A 749 -4.57 1.15 13.12
N PHE A 750 -3.48 0.82 13.82
CA PHE A 750 -2.70 -0.40 13.54
C PHE A 750 -3.01 -1.52 14.51
N ILE A 751 -3.34 -1.17 15.76
CA ILE A 751 -3.58 -2.17 16.79
C ILE A 751 -4.59 -3.22 16.31
N ASN A 752 -4.36 -4.47 16.71
CA ASN A 752 -5.32 -5.54 16.50
C ASN A 752 -5.53 -6.30 17.80
N THR A 753 -6.67 -6.97 17.92
CA THR A 753 -7.00 -7.79 19.09
C THR A 753 -6.96 -9.25 18.70
N LEU A 754 -6.08 -10.02 19.35
CA LEU A 754 -5.89 -11.44 19.07
C LEU A 754 -6.30 -12.29 20.26
N PRO A 755 -6.87 -13.49 20.05
CA PRO A 755 -7.06 -14.45 21.12
C PRO A 755 -5.71 -14.98 21.61
N MET A 756 -5.57 -15.06 22.93
CA MET A 756 -4.44 -15.71 23.59
C MET A 756 -4.94 -16.97 24.30
N VAL A 757 -4.55 -18.14 23.78
CA VAL A 757 -4.99 -19.45 24.27
C VAL A 757 -3.83 -20.12 25.02
N VAL A 758 -3.96 -20.22 26.34
CA VAL A 758 -2.86 -20.71 27.20
C VAL A 758 -3.32 -21.84 28.09
N ASN A 759 -2.57 -22.95 28.08
CA ASN A 759 -2.75 -24.07 29.01
C ASN A 759 -2.02 -23.78 30.33
N GLN A 760 -2.65 -24.08 31.45
CA GLN A 760 -2.08 -23.92 32.78
C GLN A 760 -1.08 -25.01 33.19
N SER A 761 -0.73 -25.99 32.34
CA SER A 761 0.22 -27.05 32.73
C SER A 761 1.66 -26.52 32.86
N GLN A 762 2.32 -26.78 33.99
CA GLN A 762 3.75 -26.46 34.24
C GLN A 762 4.65 -27.70 34.24
N SER A 763 4.31 -28.77 33.52
CA SER A 763 5.06 -30.04 33.55
C SER A 763 6.56 -29.91 33.23
N GLU A 764 6.96 -28.82 32.57
CA GLU A 764 8.34 -28.52 32.18
C GLU A 764 8.99 -27.38 32.99
N GLY A 765 8.29 -26.84 34.01
CA GLY A 765 8.76 -25.75 34.87
C GLY A 765 8.22 -24.36 34.52
N TRP A 766 8.28 -23.42 35.48
CA TRP A 766 7.67 -22.08 35.35
C TRP A 766 8.32 -21.20 34.29
N VAL A 767 9.64 -21.20 34.19
CA VAL A 767 10.37 -20.43 33.17
C VAL A 767 10.03 -20.93 31.77
N ASN A 768 10.05 -22.25 31.56
CA ASN A 768 9.70 -22.86 30.28
C ASN A 768 8.24 -22.56 29.89
N TRP A 769 7.31 -22.62 30.85
CA TRP A 769 5.91 -22.27 30.63
C TRP A 769 5.74 -20.80 30.19
N LEU A 770 6.42 -19.85 30.84
CA LEU A 770 6.40 -18.44 30.41
C LEU A 770 7.07 -18.25 29.04
N GLN A 771 8.15 -19.00 28.74
CA GLN A 771 8.79 -18.96 27.42
C GLN A 771 7.84 -19.48 26.32
N GLN A 772 7.03 -20.51 26.60
CA GLN A 772 6.00 -20.99 25.66
C GLN A 772 4.95 -19.90 25.38
N ILE A 773 4.50 -19.18 26.41
CA ILE A 773 3.59 -18.03 26.27
C ILE A 773 4.22 -16.95 25.35
N GLN A 774 5.49 -16.62 25.57
CA GLN A 774 6.21 -15.65 24.74
C GLN A 774 6.38 -16.13 23.29
N GLN A 775 6.72 -17.40 23.08
CA GLN A 775 6.87 -18.00 21.75
C GLN A 775 5.56 -18.01 20.97
N GLN A 776 4.42 -18.28 21.63
CA GLN A 776 3.10 -18.16 21.01
C GLN A 776 2.85 -16.73 20.52
N GLY A 777 3.12 -15.72 21.35
CA GLY A 777 2.98 -14.32 20.95
C GLY A 777 3.89 -13.92 19.80
N VAL A 778 5.08 -14.52 19.68
CA VAL A 778 5.98 -14.31 18.53
C VAL A 778 5.43 -14.98 17.27
N ALA A 779 4.95 -16.22 17.35
CA ALA A 779 4.40 -16.95 16.22
C ALA A 779 3.13 -16.27 15.64
N GLN A 780 2.34 -15.60 16.47
CA GLN A 780 1.17 -14.85 16.02
C GLN A 780 1.52 -13.62 15.18
N ARG A 781 2.72 -13.04 15.31
CA ARG A 781 3.09 -11.77 14.64
C ARG A 781 3.07 -11.85 13.13
N GLU A 782 3.39 -13.01 12.55
CA GLU A 782 3.35 -13.20 11.10
C GLU A 782 1.92 -13.19 10.55
N HIS A 783 0.93 -13.35 11.42
CA HIS A 783 -0.49 -13.46 11.08
C HIS A 783 -1.36 -12.44 11.83
N ASP A 784 -0.74 -11.44 12.46
CA ASP A 784 -1.41 -10.50 13.37
C ASP A 784 -2.28 -9.45 12.65
N PHE A 785 -2.30 -9.47 11.33
CA PHE A 785 -3.16 -8.64 10.48
C PHE A 785 -4.56 -9.22 10.25
N VAL A 786 -4.78 -10.51 10.56
CA VAL A 786 -6.12 -11.13 10.44
C VAL A 786 -7.03 -10.63 11.55
N SER A 787 -8.26 -10.26 11.22
CA SER A 787 -9.16 -9.63 12.18
C SER A 787 -9.70 -10.61 13.22
N LEU A 788 -10.02 -10.10 14.42
CA LEU A 788 -10.65 -10.92 15.46
C LEU A 788 -11.96 -11.57 14.98
N ALA A 789 -12.75 -10.87 14.18
CA ALA A 789 -14.02 -11.37 13.66
C ALA A 789 -13.82 -12.60 12.75
N GLU A 790 -12.82 -12.56 11.87
CA GLU A 790 -12.44 -13.70 11.04
C GLU A 790 -11.92 -14.86 11.89
N ILE A 791 -11.06 -14.57 12.87
CA ILE A 791 -10.50 -15.58 13.80
C ILE A 791 -11.62 -16.26 14.61
N GLN A 792 -12.60 -15.49 15.09
CA GLN A 792 -13.76 -16.03 15.82
C GLN A 792 -14.68 -16.87 14.92
N ALA A 793 -14.88 -16.45 13.66
CA ALA A 793 -15.66 -17.24 12.70
C ALA A 793 -15.05 -18.62 12.44
N LEU A 794 -13.70 -18.73 12.41
CA LEU A 794 -12.99 -20.00 12.27
C LEU A 794 -13.16 -20.93 13.49
N ALA A 795 -13.38 -20.37 14.68
CA ALA A 795 -13.48 -21.14 15.91
C ALA A 795 -14.78 -21.98 16.01
N ASN A 796 -15.78 -21.70 15.16
CA ASN A 796 -17.04 -22.46 15.06
C ASN A 796 -17.87 -22.54 16.37
N TRP A 797 -17.70 -21.58 17.29
CA TRP A 797 -18.46 -21.47 18.55
C TRP A 797 -19.82 -20.72 18.40
N GLY A 798 -20.26 -20.47 17.17
CA GLY A 798 -21.48 -19.71 16.88
C GLY A 798 -21.33 -18.21 17.17
N SER A 799 -22.40 -17.54 17.60
CA SER A 799 -22.41 -16.11 17.94
C SER A 799 -21.87 -15.78 19.33
N ASN A 800 -21.24 -16.75 20.02
CA ASN A 800 -20.78 -16.59 21.40
C ASN A 800 -19.33 -16.08 21.42
N SER A 801 -19.04 -15.11 22.29
CA SER A 801 -17.68 -14.60 22.45
C SER A 801 -16.74 -15.67 23.04
N LEU A 802 -15.51 -15.75 22.55
CA LEU A 802 -14.49 -16.67 23.08
C LEU A 802 -13.94 -16.21 24.44
N PHE A 803 -14.05 -14.92 24.73
CA PHE A 803 -13.53 -14.26 25.92
C PHE A 803 -14.26 -12.95 26.17
N ASP A 804 -14.20 -12.44 27.40
CA ASP A 804 -14.78 -11.13 27.78
C ASP A 804 -13.81 -10.24 28.58
N THR A 805 -12.54 -10.65 28.64
CA THR A 805 -11.47 -9.86 29.26
C THR A 805 -10.41 -9.51 28.22
N LEU A 806 -9.90 -8.27 28.29
CA LEU A 806 -8.86 -7.75 27.42
C LEU A 806 -7.64 -7.38 28.24
N MET A 807 -6.46 -7.74 27.75
CA MET A 807 -5.18 -7.27 28.27
C MET A 807 -4.51 -6.37 27.24
N VAL A 808 -4.09 -5.18 27.69
CA VAL A 808 -3.40 -4.17 26.89
C VAL A 808 -2.09 -3.83 27.58
N PHE A 809 -0.98 -3.96 26.86
CA PHE A 809 0.34 -3.57 27.34
C PHE A 809 0.81 -2.34 26.57
N GLU A 810 0.79 -1.18 27.22
CA GLU A 810 1.04 0.11 26.58
C GLU A 810 2.49 0.55 26.76
N ASN A 811 3.32 0.31 25.74
CA ASN A 811 4.72 0.73 25.72
C ASN A 811 4.95 1.89 24.75
N TYR A 812 4.06 2.89 24.76
CA TYR A 812 4.12 4.02 23.83
C TYR A 812 5.05 5.13 24.33
N PRO A 813 5.81 5.80 23.45
CA PRO A 813 6.74 6.86 23.83
C PRO A 813 6.01 8.17 24.13
N MET A 814 5.49 8.31 25.36
CA MET A 814 4.91 9.55 25.88
C MET A 814 5.86 10.26 26.87
N ASP A 815 7.17 10.11 26.66
CA ASP A 815 8.19 10.87 27.42
C ASP A 815 8.44 12.22 26.73
N PHE A 816 7.68 13.23 27.13
CA PHE A 816 7.81 14.60 26.61
C PHE A 816 9.02 15.36 27.17
N SER A 817 9.71 14.82 28.18
CA SER A 817 10.78 15.52 28.89
C SER A 817 11.98 15.84 28.00
N GLN A 818 12.20 15.05 26.95
CA GLN A 818 13.33 15.19 26.02
C GLN A 818 13.09 16.24 24.92
N LEU A 819 11.87 16.78 24.79
CA LEU A 819 11.49 17.71 23.73
C LEU A 819 11.54 19.18 24.15
N ALA A 820 11.74 19.48 25.44
CA ALA A 820 11.88 20.86 25.93
C ALA A 820 13.25 21.45 25.51
N ALA A 821 13.26 22.58 24.80
CA ALA A 821 14.50 23.21 24.32
C ALA A 821 15.18 24.15 25.34
N GLY A 822 14.54 24.41 26.50
CA GLY A 822 15.10 25.23 27.56
C GLY A 822 14.13 25.55 28.72
N PRO A 823 14.60 26.27 29.76
CA PRO A 823 13.80 26.56 30.97
C PRO A 823 12.69 27.61 30.81
N ASN A 824 12.69 28.37 29.71
CA ASN A 824 11.67 29.37 29.34
C ASN A 824 10.82 28.91 28.14
N ASP A 825 10.82 27.61 27.86
CA ASP A 825 10.10 27.00 26.74
C ASP A 825 8.91 26.19 27.25
N LEU A 826 7.98 25.82 26.36
CA LEU A 826 6.76 25.07 26.70
C LEU A 826 7.07 23.90 27.64
N GLN A 827 6.45 23.92 28.82
CA GLN A 827 6.53 22.83 29.79
C GLN A 827 5.25 22.02 29.77
N ILE A 828 5.38 20.71 29.76
CA ILE A 828 4.25 19.78 29.77
C ILE A 828 4.29 19.02 31.09
N GLY A 829 3.20 19.11 31.84
CA GLY A 829 3.00 18.34 33.07
C GLY A 829 2.67 16.88 32.80
N GLU A 830 2.33 16.14 33.84
CA GLU A 830 1.98 14.73 33.72
C GLU A 830 0.68 14.58 32.89
N PRO A 831 0.70 13.83 31.77
CA PRO A 831 -0.48 13.63 30.95
C PRO A 831 -1.49 12.76 31.68
N SER A 832 -2.78 13.03 31.50
CA SER A 832 -3.86 12.13 31.92
C SER A 832 -4.65 11.64 30.71
N SER A 833 -4.97 10.34 30.68
CA SER A 833 -5.75 9.73 29.60
C SER A 833 -7.00 9.02 30.13
N GLN A 834 -8.05 9.09 29.33
CA GLN A 834 -9.28 8.32 29.51
C GLN A 834 -9.59 7.57 28.23
N GLU A 835 -9.78 6.25 28.38
CA GLU A 835 -10.13 5.33 27.31
C GLU A 835 -11.32 4.50 27.75
N GLN A 836 -12.23 4.24 26.81
CA GLN A 836 -13.44 3.44 27.02
C GLN A 836 -13.51 2.32 25.98
N THR A 837 -13.41 1.07 26.43
CA THR A 837 -13.56 -0.13 25.59
C THR A 837 -14.92 -0.80 25.85
N HIS A 838 -15.30 -1.68 24.93
CA HIS A 838 -16.55 -2.45 25.00
C HIS A 838 -16.44 -3.75 25.81
N TYR A 839 -15.23 -4.15 26.23
CA TYR A 839 -15.00 -5.36 27.02
C TYR A 839 -15.42 -5.14 28.48
N PRO A 840 -16.12 -6.11 29.11
CA PRO A 840 -16.52 -6.03 30.52
C PRO A 840 -15.37 -5.75 31.50
N LEU A 841 -14.18 -6.29 31.25
CA LEU A 841 -12.98 -6.03 32.04
C LEU A 841 -11.76 -5.88 31.12
N THR A 842 -11.05 -4.76 31.23
CA THR A 842 -9.79 -4.48 30.53
C THR A 842 -8.68 -4.24 31.56
N LEU A 843 -7.57 -4.96 31.42
CA LEU A 843 -6.33 -4.76 32.16
C LEU A 843 -5.38 -3.96 31.29
N ALA A 844 -5.20 -2.68 31.61
CA ALA A 844 -4.25 -1.81 30.92
C ALA A 844 -2.98 -1.65 31.76
N ILE A 845 -1.83 -1.95 31.17
CA ILE A 845 -0.53 -2.00 31.86
C ILE A 845 0.38 -0.92 31.29
N PHE A 846 0.81 0.00 32.16
CA PHE A 846 1.60 1.17 31.82
C PHE A 846 2.96 1.13 32.54
N PRO A 847 4.02 0.60 31.90
CA PRO A 847 5.38 0.73 32.41
C PRO A 847 5.87 2.19 32.30
N SER A 848 6.23 2.78 33.43
CA SER A 848 6.87 4.10 33.55
C SER A 848 8.02 4.00 34.57
N THR A 849 8.28 5.05 35.37
CA THR A 849 9.14 4.98 36.56
C THR A 849 8.60 3.95 37.57
N GLN A 850 7.29 3.85 37.66
CA GLN A 850 6.54 2.80 38.36
C GLN A 850 5.72 2.01 37.35
N LEU A 851 5.29 0.79 37.72
CA LEU A 851 4.39 0.01 36.88
C LEU A 851 2.97 0.21 37.37
N HIS A 852 2.14 0.83 36.54
CA HIS A 852 0.72 1.00 36.80
C HIS A 852 -0.08 -0.08 36.07
N VAL A 853 -1.06 -0.66 36.76
CA VAL A 853 -2.03 -1.60 36.17
C VAL A 853 -3.43 -1.12 36.51
N ASP A 854 -4.16 -0.71 35.48
CA ASP A 854 -5.54 -0.23 35.60
C ASP A 854 -6.50 -1.36 35.20
N PHE A 855 -7.35 -1.76 36.13
CA PHE A 855 -8.48 -2.66 35.89
C PHE A 855 -9.71 -1.80 35.58
N ALA A 856 -9.97 -1.56 34.29
CA ALA A 856 -11.15 -0.85 33.81
C ALA A 856 -12.30 -1.83 33.60
N TYR A 857 -13.43 -1.62 34.28
CA TYR A 857 -14.55 -2.56 34.29
C TYR A 857 -15.91 -1.88 34.13
N ASP A 858 -16.83 -2.59 33.48
CA ASP A 858 -18.24 -2.23 33.39
C ASP A 858 -18.91 -2.44 34.75
N ALA A 859 -19.27 -1.35 35.43
CA ALA A 859 -19.88 -1.40 36.75
C ALA A 859 -21.25 -2.08 36.75
N SER A 860 -21.91 -2.22 35.60
CA SER A 860 -23.17 -2.96 35.48
C SER A 860 -22.97 -4.48 35.53
N ARG A 861 -21.73 -4.96 35.32
CA ARG A 861 -21.36 -6.38 35.25
C ARG A 861 -20.48 -6.85 36.40
N PHE A 862 -19.79 -5.94 37.08
CA PHE A 862 -18.90 -6.28 38.19
C PHE A 862 -19.06 -5.32 39.37
N GLU A 863 -19.02 -5.88 40.58
CA GLU A 863 -18.85 -5.12 41.81
C GLU A 863 -17.38 -4.71 42.01
N GLY A 864 -17.17 -3.51 42.57
CA GLY A 864 -15.83 -2.98 42.82
C GLY A 864 -14.99 -3.86 43.75
N ASP A 865 -15.60 -4.39 44.82
CA ASP A 865 -14.94 -5.28 45.78
C ASP A 865 -14.45 -6.57 45.11
N PHE A 866 -15.19 -7.08 44.11
CA PHE A 866 -14.76 -8.24 43.35
C PHE A 866 -13.54 -7.90 42.47
N ILE A 867 -13.55 -6.77 41.78
CA ILE A 867 -12.41 -6.33 40.96
C ILE A 867 -11.17 -6.08 41.81
N GLU A 868 -11.32 -5.52 43.01
CA GLU A 868 -10.22 -5.38 43.96
C GLU A 868 -9.61 -6.75 44.35
N GLN A 869 -10.44 -7.77 44.61
CA GLN A 869 -9.97 -9.13 44.87
C GLN A 869 -9.25 -9.75 43.67
N VAL A 870 -9.77 -9.53 42.46
CA VAL A 870 -9.13 -9.96 41.20
C VAL A 870 -7.75 -9.31 41.04
N ALA A 871 -7.66 -8.01 41.31
CA ALA A 871 -6.42 -7.25 41.24
C ALA A 871 -5.38 -7.73 42.27
N GLN A 872 -5.80 -7.98 43.51
CA GLN A 872 -4.94 -8.55 44.55
C GLN A 872 -4.42 -9.94 44.17
N LEU A 873 -5.29 -10.79 43.60
CA LEU A 873 -4.90 -12.12 43.15
C LEU A 873 -3.91 -12.06 41.97
N PHE A 874 -4.13 -11.14 41.03
CA PHE A 874 -3.20 -10.89 39.93
C PHE A 874 -1.82 -10.45 40.42
N VAL A 875 -1.76 -9.46 41.32
CA VAL A 875 -0.50 -8.98 41.92
C VAL A 875 0.24 -10.12 42.62
N HIS A 876 -0.49 -10.93 43.40
CA HIS A 876 0.07 -12.09 44.08
C HIS A 876 0.66 -13.09 43.08
N HIS A 877 -0.04 -13.40 41.99
CA HIS A 877 0.49 -14.29 40.94
C HIS A 877 1.72 -13.70 40.24
N CYS A 878 1.79 -12.39 40.00
CA CYS A 878 3.00 -11.75 39.48
C CYS A 878 4.20 -12.00 40.41
N GLN A 879 4.03 -11.75 41.72
CA GLN A 879 5.08 -11.91 42.72
C GLN A 879 5.49 -13.39 42.89
N GLN A 880 4.52 -14.31 42.88
CA GLN A 880 4.80 -15.75 42.97
C GLN A 880 5.53 -16.27 41.74
N LEU A 881 5.07 -15.93 40.53
CA LEU A 881 5.73 -16.34 39.29
C LEU A 881 7.17 -15.84 39.24
N PHE A 882 7.41 -14.59 39.65
CA PHE A 882 8.75 -14.04 39.73
C PHE A 882 9.63 -14.78 40.75
N ALA A 883 9.13 -15.05 41.95
CA ALA A 883 9.88 -15.78 42.99
C ALA A 883 10.24 -17.23 42.59
N GLN A 884 9.42 -17.87 41.75
CA GLN A 884 9.68 -19.22 41.24
C GLN A 884 10.80 -19.28 40.17
N MET A 885 11.20 -18.15 39.58
CA MET A 885 12.28 -18.12 38.60
C MET A 885 13.64 -18.40 39.24
N ASP A 886 13.86 -17.92 40.48
CA ASP A 886 15.13 -18.03 41.20
C ASP A 886 15.26 -19.30 42.06
N SER A 887 14.14 -19.95 42.40
CA SER A 887 14.14 -21.08 43.34
C SER A 887 13.17 -22.18 42.91
N SER A 888 13.71 -23.31 42.46
CA SER A 888 12.92 -24.54 42.24
C SER A 888 12.43 -25.18 43.55
N ALA A 889 12.78 -24.62 44.72
CA ALA A 889 12.50 -25.19 46.04
C ALA A 889 11.35 -24.49 46.79
N ALA A 890 10.91 -23.30 46.38
CA ALA A 890 9.77 -22.63 46.99
C ALA A 890 8.46 -23.25 46.46
N SER A 891 7.53 -23.65 47.32
CA SER A 891 6.21 -24.11 46.87
C SER A 891 5.39 -22.92 46.35
N TYR A 892 4.84 -23.02 45.14
CA TYR A 892 3.92 -22.01 44.60
C TYR A 892 2.68 -21.88 45.48
N ALA A 893 2.48 -20.72 46.10
CA ALA A 893 1.31 -20.45 46.93
C ALA A 893 0.19 -19.87 46.05
N PRO A 894 -0.95 -20.57 45.83
CA PRO A 894 -1.99 -20.10 44.91
C PRO A 894 -2.88 -18.98 45.47
N LEU A 895 -2.77 -18.68 46.77
CA LEU A 895 -3.56 -17.64 47.44
C LEU A 895 -2.66 -16.73 48.28
N PRO A 896 -2.97 -15.43 48.38
CA PRO A 896 -2.38 -14.53 49.36
C PRO A 896 -2.63 -15.02 50.80
N GLN A 897 -1.71 -14.73 51.73
CA GLN A 897 -1.85 -15.12 53.14
C GLN A 897 -3.16 -14.59 53.76
N ALA A 898 -3.54 -13.34 53.47
CA ALA A 898 -4.79 -12.77 53.97
C ALA A 898 -6.03 -13.56 53.54
N GLN A 899 -6.03 -14.13 52.33
CA GLN A 899 -7.13 -14.99 51.87
C GLN A 899 -7.09 -16.37 52.54
N LEU A 900 -5.90 -16.93 52.80
CA LEU A 900 -5.75 -18.15 53.59
C LEU A 900 -6.26 -17.96 55.03
N ASP A 901 -5.94 -16.81 55.65
CA ASP A 901 -6.43 -16.44 56.98
C ASP A 901 -7.95 -16.26 56.99
N SER A 902 -8.51 -15.63 55.94
CA SER A 902 -9.96 -15.54 55.76
C SER A 902 -10.60 -16.92 55.60
N LEU A 903 -10.02 -17.83 54.81
CA LEU A 903 -10.52 -19.20 54.66
C LEU A 903 -10.47 -19.97 55.97
N ALA A 904 -9.42 -19.78 56.78
CA ALA A 904 -9.33 -20.38 58.11
C ALA A 904 -10.48 -19.91 59.03
N SER A 905 -10.97 -18.67 58.86
CA SER A 905 -12.12 -18.16 59.61
C SER A 905 -13.46 -18.80 59.24
N PHE A 906 -13.61 -19.36 58.02
CA PHE A 906 -14.82 -20.09 57.61
C PHE A 906 -14.92 -21.49 58.24
N ASN A 907 -13.80 -22.05 58.71
CA ASN A 907 -13.73 -23.35 59.37
C ASN A 907 -13.19 -23.20 60.81
N PRO A 908 -13.92 -22.57 61.74
CA PRO A 908 -13.51 -22.53 63.14
C PRO A 908 -13.56 -23.95 63.72
N THR A 909 -12.42 -24.63 63.72
CA THR A 909 -12.23 -25.99 64.26
C THR A 909 -12.23 -26.05 65.79
N SER A 910 -12.47 -24.91 66.46
CA SER A 910 -12.42 -24.77 67.92
C SER A 910 -13.65 -25.30 68.67
N ALA A 911 -14.65 -25.85 67.99
CA ALA A 911 -15.67 -26.65 68.66
C ALA A 911 -15.13 -28.07 68.89
N ALA A 912 -14.20 -28.21 69.83
CA ALA A 912 -13.87 -29.53 70.36
C ALA A 912 -15.19 -30.17 70.84
N TYR A 913 -15.55 -31.33 70.30
CA TYR A 913 -16.55 -32.18 70.94
C TYR A 913 -16.06 -32.36 72.38
N GLN A 914 -16.77 -31.79 73.37
CA GLN A 914 -16.32 -31.71 74.76
C GLN A 914 -16.25 -33.07 75.47
N SER A 915 -16.43 -34.17 74.74
CA SER A 915 -16.47 -35.52 75.28
C SER A 915 -15.48 -36.41 74.54
N SER A 916 -14.48 -36.89 75.26
CA SER A 916 -13.70 -38.08 74.90
C SER A 916 -14.43 -39.39 75.24
N GLN A 917 -15.66 -39.31 75.76
CA GLN A 917 -16.45 -40.48 76.11
C GLN A 917 -16.99 -41.13 74.85
N MET A 918 -16.99 -42.47 74.82
CA MET A 918 -17.64 -43.18 73.74
C MET A 918 -19.15 -42.89 73.78
N PHE A 919 -19.81 -42.90 72.63
CA PHE A 919 -21.27 -42.70 72.58
C PHE A 919 -22.01 -43.69 73.49
N SER A 920 -21.49 -44.90 73.65
CA SER A 920 -21.98 -45.90 74.62
C SER A 920 -21.98 -45.39 76.05
N ASP A 921 -20.92 -44.70 76.49
CA ASP A 921 -20.79 -44.20 77.86
C ASP A 921 -21.81 -43.09 78.14
N LEU A 922 -22.13 -42.28 77.12
CA LEU A 922 -23.17 -41.26 77.20
C LEU A 922 -24.56 -41.90 77.32
N VAL A 923 -24.81 -42.98 76.57
CA VAL A 923 -26.05 -43.76 76.67
C VAL A 923 -26.17 -44.42 78.04
N ASP A 924 -25.09 -45.03 78.55
CA ASP A 924 -25.05 -45.65 79.88
C ASP A 924 -25.26 -44.63 80.99
N GLN A 925 -24.61 -43.47 80.91
CA GLN A 925 -24.79 -42.38 81.86
C GLN A 925 -26.23 -41.85 81.85
N GLN A 926 -26.83 -41.70 80.66
CA GLN A 926 -28.22 -41.26 80.52
C GLN A 926 -29.19 -42.32 81.07
N ALA A 927 -28.95 -43.61 80.81
CA ALA A 927 -29.72 -44.72 81.35
C ALA A 927 -29.61 -44.79 82.89
N ALA A 928 -28.44 -44.53 83.45
CA ALA A 928 -28.23 -44.47 84.90
C ALA A 928 -28.90 -43.24 85.55
N GLN A 929 -28.86 -42.08 84.89
CA GLN A 929 -29.49 -40.85 85.40
C GLN A 929 -31.01 -40.86 85.28
N ARG A 930 -31.56 -41.54 84.26
CA ARG A 930 -32.98 -41.57 83.96
C ARG A 930 -33.47 -42.98 83.56
N PRO A 931 -33.42 -43.96 84.47
CA PRO A 931 -33.71 -45.36 84.14
C PRO A 931 -35.18 -45.62 83.77
N GLU A 932 -36.10 -44.77 84.24
CA GLU A 932 -37.56 -44.87 83.99
C GLU A 932 -38.00 -44.01 82.80
N ALA A 933 -37.10 -43.23 82.20
CA ALA A 933 -37.44 -42.41 81.04
C ALA A 933 -37.49 -43.30 79.80
N ILE A 934 -38.51 -43.07 78.96
CA ILE A 934 -38.67 -43.81 77.71
C ILE A 934 -37.46 -43.51 76.81
N ALA A 935 -36.62 -44.51 76.61
CA ALA A 935 -35.46 -44.44 75.73
C ALA A 935 -35.84 -44.83 74.30
N LEU A 936 -36.86 -45.68 74.11
CA LEU A 936 -37.29 -46.12 72.79
C LEU A 936 -38.79 -46.39 72.71
N VAL A 937 -39.43 -45.92 71.64
CA VAL A 937 -40.84 -46.18 71.35
C VAL A 937 -40.96 -46.96 70.05
N HIS A 938 -41.53 -48.15 70.13
CA HIS A 938 -41.89 -48.93 68.94
C HIS A 938 -43.34 -49.42 69.05
N GLY A 939 -44.23 -48.76 68.29
CA GLY A 939 -45.67 -48.98 68.39
C GLY A 939 -46.22 -48.59 69.77
N LYS A 940 -46.89 -49.53 70.45
CA LYS A 940 -47.40 -49.33 71.83
C LYS A 940 -46.39 -49.67 72.92
N ARG A 941 -45.22 -50.24 72.56
CA ARG A 941 -44.20 -50.65 73.53
C ARG A 941 -43.22 -49.49 73.76
N ARG A 942 -43.01 -49.15 75.02
CA ARG A 942 -42.13 -48.08 75.50
C ARG A 942 -41.09 -48.74 76.39
N VAL A 943 -39.83 -48.66 75.99
CA VAL A 943 -38.64 -49.20 76.69
C VAL A 943 -37.91 -48.05 77.33
#